data_AF-A0A316QB90-F1
#
_entry.id   AF-A0A316QB90-F1
#
_cell.length_a   1.000
_cell.length_b   1.000
_cell.length_c   1.000
_cell.angle_alpha   90.00
_cell.angle_beta   90.00
_cell.angle_gamma   90.00
#
_symmetry.space_group_name_H-M   'P 1'
#
loop_
_entity.id
_entity.type
_entity.pdbx_description
1 polymer ?
#
loop_
_entity_poly.entity_id
_entity_poly.type
_entity_poly.pdbx_seq_one_letter_code
_entity_poly.pdbx_strand_id
1 'polypeptide(L)'
;MNSLKNILIGIAHVKYSEDDWGNNYEVKTITSVEDQIVNYFTDYDFNAQFDIDRVSDYYLISKICQMESLKDKIIDNDIRVRFGEIINFCNAIKKQFPIRNLIAFYNNFSFDIESEYLRMRQAVYDDIPQYYGAIQENAYKKAILQCPHLIFEKFKDYKKVIKEYPSLVEIIFSDENIACYLSGPNSNFIAACVLAVNSTDIGDTVKLKIINAFKNEANNIINCQDIKVALQNQIRYKALIEFLYIIKDPEFSSVYRKKQKEVDEIVNEYLDQYGQKFSIPIPFQDIAKRLDNPNLSKAIKQVELSHVRDDKIKELSHFSVLARDISKDSILDDICCTAADTNENFKMSMQNSIASFHQFYIPMYRYYLGDTHFNDYTVMQRNFLKFIYDELRLNFLAITSQISAWENKVKEFIEEINKGNKPIDVAINCLEKTILLIERVLTDIYCRELEKRKVFYNARLLTLGSILKSDLKDNPLLEVLGEEHLKYLEYTLISNVDKNGLKVGLNLRNVCMHSAYDWDEFDIGNTMISIMILTGIVNALFLYYNKIVSLRYQNKVEKKKKIDSAIAKQEALLEELKLIECRNSEAFRELQEQTKKLNITTTILDLLKANGVKEEDIKVFLEKNKMGISSELQEMILNEMQKSKNYHEYINALKKYDIVHDQYVQKLLGYYSDILMDKKELFSKEYNDSLDSLAKQGFLLYFLRTPDIDEEVLFNENNLEIIVEQMSLQVRNTYRDFYNNKYSPFSDSIKEIVDLFEMYDYNKCAKKTIEILKSLIPDISRVATECKNQFPQFEYYFDKIECCKKIFDQIICPLELWDKTFVNYNDIVHLSPIRPANKKDCVQLLLLFDNAHEFAAVVNACLYVKRTIDRRI
;
A
#
# COMPACT_ATOMS: atom_id res chain seq x y z
N MET A 1 11.07 32.86 42.78
CA MET A 1 12.30 32.41 43.48
C MET A 1 12.07 31.19 44.37
N ASN A 2 11.14 31.19 45.35
CA ASN A 2 10.93 30.03 46.23
C ASN A 2 10.44 28.73 45.55
N SER A 3 9.68 28.78 44.43
CA SER A 3 9.28 27.56 43.72
C SER A 3 10.40 26.93 42.88
N LEU A 4 11.27 27.74 42.30
CA LEU A 4 12.42 27.28 41.51
C LEU A 4 13.49 26.66 42.41
N LYS A 5 13.78 27.31 43.55
CA LYS A 5 14.72 26.78 44.55
C LYS A 5 14.26 25.39 45.04
N ASN A 6 12.97 25.19 45.29
CA ASN A 6 12.44 23.89 45.72
C ASN A 6 12.49 22.82 44.61
N ILE A 7 12.22 23.18 43.34
CA ILE A 7 12.31 22.26 42.20
C ILE A 7 13.78 21.87 41.94
N LEU A 8 14.70 22.83 41.99
CA LEU A 8 16.12 22.62 41.71
C LEU A 8 16.88 21.97 42.88
N ILE A 9 16.52 22.25 44.14
CA ILE A 9 17.04 21.51 45.32
C ILE A 9 16.68 20.02 45.22
N GLY A 10 15.48 19.71 44.75
CA GLY A 10 15.06 18.33 44.49
C GLY A 10 15.97 17.59 43.50
N ILE A 11 16.54 18.32 42.53
CA ILE A 11 17.46 17.83 41.49
C ILE A 11 18.91 17.80 41.99
N ALA A 12 19.34 18.83 42.72
CA ALA A 12 20.72 19.09 43.13
C ALA A 12 21.38 17.94 43.88
N HIS A 13 20.60 17.24 44.72
CA HIS A 13 21.12 16.26 45.66
C HIS A 13 20.87 14.80 45.25
N VAL A 14 20.30 14.55 44.08
CA VAL A 14 20.14 13.20 43.53
C VAL A 14 21.39 12.85 42.73
N LYS A 15 22.03 11.71 43.07
CA LYS A 15 23.23 11.25 42.37
C LYS A 15 22.93 11.09 40.89
N TYR A 16 23.71 11.77 40.06
CA TYR A 16 23.66 11.55 38.63
C TYR A 16 24.18 10.14 38.31
N SER A 17 23.40 9.40 37.55
CA SER A 17 23.79 8.16 36.89
C SER A 17 23.36 8.27 35.44
N GLU A 18 24.18 7.88 34.49
CA GLU A 18 23.78 7.90 33.07
C GLU A 18 22.52 7.04 32.81
N ASP A 19 22.28 6.05 33.66
CA ASP A 19 21.21 5.06 33.54
C ASP A 19 19.95 5.41 34.36
N ASP A 20 19.90 6.58 35.01
CA ASP A 20 18.74 6.99 35.83
C ASP A 20 17.54 7.41 34.95
N TRP A 21 16.39 6.76 35.15
CA TRP A 21 15.13 7.09 34.47
C TRP A 21 14.64 8.52 34.76
N GLY A 22 15.06 9.12 35.88
CA GLY A 22 14.76 10.50 36.25
C GLY A 22 15.46 11.56 35.38
N ASN A 23 16.56 11.20 34.71
CA ASN A 23 17.39 12.14 33.95
C ASN A 23 16.61 12.93 32.89
N ASN A 24 15.62 12.30 32.25
CA ASN A 24 14.87 12.93 31.17
C ASN A 24 13.91 14.02 31.67
N TYR A 25 13.29 13.79 32.82
CA TYR A 25 12.50 14.81 33.51
C TYR A 25 13.40 15.98 33.94
N GLU A 26 14.61 15.68 34.42
CA GLU A 26 15.57 16.69 34.86
C GLU A 26 16.09 17.54 33.70
N VAL A 27 16.49 16.93 32.56
CA VAL A 27 16.90 17.66 31.34
C VAL A 27 15.79 18.60 30.86
N LYS A 28 14.54 18.12 30.83
CA LYS A 28 13.38 18.94 30.46
C LYS A 28 13.15 20.08 31.44
N THR A 29 13.28 19.81 32.74
CA THR A 29 13.08 20.81 33.78
C THR A 29 14.14 21.91 33.68
N ILE A 30 15.42 21.52 33.58
CA ILE A 30 16.57 22.43 33.43
C ILE A 30 16.41 23.31 32.19
N THR A 31 16.11 22.72 31.03
CA THR A 31 15.91 23.47 29.77
C THR A 31 14.69 24.39 29.81
N SER A 32 13.65 24.04 30.57
CA SER A 32 12.46 24.90 30.71
C SER A 32 12.67 26.14 31.60
N VAL A 33 13.74 26.17 32.42
CA VAL A 33 14.03 27.26 33.37
C VAL A 33 15.40 27.92 33.14
N GLU A 34 15.97 27.75 31.96
CA GLU A 34 17.26 28.27 31.52
C GLU A 34 17.54 29.72 31.98
N ASP A 35 16.67 30.66 31.59
CA ASP A 35 16.83 32.08 31.92
C ASP A 35 16.90 32.33 33.42
N GLN A 36 16.20 31.52 34.22
CA GLN A 36 16.19 31.67 35.67
C GLN A 36 17.50 31.19 36.31
N ILE A 37 18.11 30.13 35.76
CA ILE A 37 19.43 29.64 36.20
C ILE A 37 20.50 30.68 35.89
N VAL A 38 20.50 31.22 34.66
CA VAL A 38 21.48 32.23 34.23
C VAL A 38 21.39 33.49 35.09
N ASN A 39 20.19 34.00 35.30
CA ASN A 39 19.97 35.20 36.11
C ASN A 39 20.39 35.00 37.57
N TYR A 40 20.12 33.83 38.16
CA TYR A 40 20.48 33.55 39.56
C TYR A 40 21.99 33.57 39.81
N PHE A 41 22.78 33.02 38.89
CA PHE A 41 24.24 32.92 39.06
C PHE A 41 25.04 34.12 38.55
N THR A 42 24.40 35.09 37.87
CA THR A 42 25.08 36.29 37.36
C THR A 42 25.55 37.22 38.49
N ASP A 43 24.73 37.39 39.55
CA ASP A 43 25.03 38.26 40.70
C ASP A 43 25.44 37.47 41.96
N TYR A 44 25.93 36.24 41.79
CA TYR A 44 26.22 35.33 42.91
C TYR A 44 27.56 35.66 43.60
N ASP A 45 27.56 35.86 44.91
CA ASP A 45 28.80 36.04 45.69
C ASP A 45 29.46 34.70 46.01
N PHE A 46 30.48 34.30 45.25
CA PHE A 46 31.19 33.04 45.44
C PHE A 46 32.14 32.99 46.66
N ASN A 47 32.48 34.13 47.28
CA ASN A 47 33.52 34.19 48.30
C ASN A 47 33.01 34.05 49.73
N ALA A 48 31.70 34.20 49.97
CA ALA A 48 31.13 34.01 51.30
C ALA A 48 31.32 32.58 51.84
N GLN A 49 31.27 32.45 53.16
CA GLN A 49 31.34 31.15 53.84
C GLN A 49 30.16 30.27 53.40
N PHE A 50 30.43 28.99 53.16
CA PHE A 50 29.41 28.07 52.68
C PHE A 50 28.53 27.61 53.85
N ASP A 51 27.24 27.80 53.69
CA ASP A 51 26.16 27.21 54.48
C ASP A 51 25.46 26.12 53.66
N ILE A 52 24.35 25.60 54.19
CA ILE A 52 23.61 24.50 53.56
C ILE A 52 23.09 24.86 52.17
N ASP A 53 22.62 26.10 51.99
CA ASP A 53 22.08 26.61 50.73
C ASP A 53 23.16 26.73 49.66
N ARG A 54 24.32 27.30 50.02
CA ARG A 54 25.43 27.50 49.07
C ARG A 54 26.07 26.20 48.61
N VAL A 55 26.14 25.20 49.49
CA VAL A 55 26.59 23.87 49.09
C VAL A 55 25.53 23.18 48.20
N SER A 56 24.24 23.45 48.41
CA SER A 56 23.18 22.98 47.51
C SER A 56 23.30 23.58 46.11
N ASP A 57 23.61 24.87 46.01
CA ASP A 57 23.90 25.54 44.74
C ASP A 57 25.11 24.92 44.03
N TYR A 58 26.18 24.62 44.78
CA TYR A 58 27.36 23.92 44.26
C TYR A 58 27.00 22.52 43.70
N TYR A 59 26.16 21.77 44.42
CA TYR A 59 25.72 20.45 43.99
C TYR A 59 24.86 20.49 42.75
N LEU A 60 23.94 21.46 42.66
CA LEU A 60 23.11 21.69 41.48
C LEU A 60 23.97 21.92 40.25
N ILE A 61 24.89 22.89 40.32
CA ILE A 61 25.79 23.21 39.22
C ILE A 61 26.67 22.01 38.85
N SER A 62 27.21 21.32 39.86
CA SER A 62 28.06 20.15 39.64
C SER A 62 27.33 19.02 38.94
N LYS A 63 26.06 18.78 39.30
CA LYS A 63 25.21 17.77 38.67
C LYS A 63 24.89 18.14 37.24
N ILE A 64 24.44 19.38 36.97
CA ILE A 64 24.16 19.84 35.61
C ILE A 64 25.40 19.61 34.73
N CYS A 65 26.60 19.99 35.18
CA CYS A 65 27.83 19.74 34.44
C CYS A 65 28.08 18.25 34.16
N GLN A 66 27.74 17.35 35.08
CA GLN A 66 27.92 15.90 34.89
C GLN A 66 26.96 15.33 33.84
N MET A 67 25.80 15.96 33.62
CA MET A 67 24.82 15.55 32.61
C MET A 67 25.25 15.84 31.17
N GLU A 68 26.46 16.38 30.95
CA GLU A 68 27.00 16.66 29.61
C GLU A 68 26.97 15.43 28.69
N SER A 69 27.20 14.22 29.22
CA SER A 69 27.15 12.99 28.42
C SER A 69 25.75 12.63 27.90
N LEU A 70 24.68 13.25 28.43
CA LEU A 70 23.32 13.08 27.90
C LEU A 70 23.08 13.91 26.63
N LYS A 71 23.91 14.93 26.37
CA LYS A 71 23.73 15.84 25.23
C LYS A 71 23.60 15.08 23.91
N ASP A 72 24.48 14.11 23.68
CA ASP A 72 24.49 13.33 22.44
C ASP A 72 23.39 12.27 22.38
N LYS A 73 22.73 11.97 23.52
CA LYS A 73 21.59 11.05 23.61
C LYS A 73 20.23 11.73 23.35
N ILE A 74 20.17 13.07 23.36
CA ILE A 74 18.94 13.82 23.09
C ILE A 74 18.66 13.83 21.58
N ILE A 75 17.59 13.17 21.14
CA ILE A 75 17.21 13.07 19.72
C ILE A 75 16.73 14.42 19.15
N ASP A 76 16.01 15.21 19.95
CA ASP A 76 15.49 16.52 19.55
C ASP A 76 16.62 17.58 19.47
N ASN A 77 16.85 18.12 18.27
CA ASN A 77 17.96 19.06 18.03
C ASN A 77 17.81 20.39 18.78
N ASP A 78 16.60 20.92 18.95
CA ASP A 78 16.39 22.22 19.60
C ASP A 78 16.65 22.09 21.11
N ILE A 79 16.17 21.01 21.73
CA ILE A 79 16.46 20.69 23.13
C ILE A 79 17.96 20.42 23.32
N ARG A 80 18.61 19.70 22.38
CA ARG A 80 20.04 19.41 22.43
C ARG A 80 20.90 20.68 22.46
N VAL A 81 20.57 21.66 21.61
CA VAL A 81 21.32 22.94 21.54
C VAL A 81 21.19 23.71 22.84
N ARG A 82 19.95 23.94 23.30
CA ARG A 82 19.68 24.70 24.55
C ARG A 82 20.29 24.04 25.77
N PHE A 83 20.18 22.71 25.87
CA PHE A 83 20.83 21.98 26.96
C PHE A 83 22.35 22.14 26.91
N GLY A 84 22.95 22.10 25.72
CA GLY A 84 24.39 22.36 25.53
C GLY A 84 24.83 23.75 25.97
N GLU A 85 24.02 24.78 25.76
CA GLU A 85 24.30 26.17 26.19
C GLU A 85 24.29 26.28 27.73
N ILE A 86 23.30 25.66 28.39
CA ILE A 86 23.22 25.61 29.85
C ILE A 86 24.41 24.87 30.46
N ILE A 87 24.84 23.75 29.86
CA ILE A 87 26.03 22.99 30.29
C ILE A 87 27.27 23.88 30.25
N ASN A 88 27.47 24.60 29.15
CA ASN A 88 28.63 25.50 28.99
C ASN A 88 28.63 26.61 30.05
N PHE A 89 27.46 27.21 30.32
CA PHE A 89 27.31 28.20 31.38
C PHE A 89 27.64 27.62 32.75
N CYS A 90 27.04 26.48 33.11
CA CYS A 90 27.25 25.83 34.41
C CYS A 90 28.73 25.42 34.61
N ASN A 91 29.40 24.96 33.56
CA ASN A 91 30.84 24.64 33.60
C ASN A 91 31.71 25.87 33.91
N ALA A 92 31.31 27.06 33.43
CA ALA A 92 31.99 28.31 33.77
C ALA A 92 31.72 28.73 35.22
N ILE A 93 30.48 28.58 35.69
CA ILE A 93 30.07 28.89 37.08
C ILE A 93 30.77 27.95 38.09
N LYS A 94 30.84 26.65 37.81
CA LYS A 94 31.45 25.64 38.71
C LYS A 94 32.87 26.01 39.13
N LYS A 95 33.67 26.58 38.22
CA LYS A 95 35.07 26.97 38.47
C LYS A 95 35.22 28.12 39.46
N GLN A 96 34.15 28.88 39.72
CA GLN A 96 34.17 30.03 40.62
C GLN A 96 33.98 29.64 42.09
N PHE A 97 33.49 28.42 42.39
CA PHE A 97 33.31 27.94 43.77
C PHE A 97 34.64 27.61 44.47
N PRO A 98 34.99 28.24 45.60
CA PRO A 98 36.25 27.97 46.31
C PRO A 98 36.21 26.67 47.12
N ILE A 99 37.03 25.68 46.75
CA ILE A 99 37.16 24.37 47.43
C ILE A 99 37.44 24.50 48.94
N ARG A 100 38.21 25.52 49.36
CA ARG A 100 38.51 25.76 50.78
C ARG A 100 37.25 25.96 51.64
N ASN A 101 36.22 26.61 51.10
CA ASN A 101 34.97 26.87 51.82
C ASN A 101 34.14 25.58 51.93
N LEU A 102 34.21 24.73 50.91
CA LEU A 102 33.59 23.40 50.88
C LEU A 102 34.21 22.46 51.94
N ILE A 103 35.54 22.40 52.04
CA ILE A 103 36.26 21.63 53.08
C ILE A 103 35.91 22.14 54.49
N ALA A 104 35.85 23.47 54.68
CA ALA A 104 35.48 24.06 55.97
C ALA A 104 34.04 23.70 56.38
N PHE A 105 33.13 23.63 55.42
CA PHE A 105 31.76 23.16 55.63
C PHE A 105 31.74 21.69 56.07
N TYR A 106 32.39 20.79 55.34
CA TYR A 106 32.39 19.35 55.65
C TYR A 106 32.94 19.02 57.04
N ASN A 107 34.00 19.71 57.50
CA ASN A 107 34.55 19.50 58.84
C ASN A 107 33.58 19.85 59.97
N ASN A 108 32.64 20.77 59.71
CA ASN A 108 31.67 21.25 60.70
C ASN A 108 30.24 20.77 60.43
N PHE A 109 30.04 19.96 59.39
CA PHE A 109 28.71 19.52 58.97
C PHE A 109 28.06 18.66 60.05
N SER A 110 26.83 19.05 60.45
CA SER A 110 25.97 18.18 61.26
C SER A 110 25.38 17.13 60.32
N PHE A 111 25.54 15.85 60.64
CA PHE A 111 24.86 14.78 59.93
C PHE A 111 23.42 14.56 60.45
N ASP A 112 23.06 15.24 61.54
CA ASP A 112 21.70 15.37 62.02
C ASP A 112 21.06 16.61 61.37
N ILE A 113 20.38 16.40 60.25
CA ILE A 113 19.76 17.43 59.41
C ILE A 113 18.29 17.10 59.18
N GLU A 114 17.49 18.15 58.96
CA GLU A 114 16.06 18.06 58.66
C GLU A 114 15.78 17.21 57.42
N SER A 115 14.55 16.66 57.35
CA SER A 115 14.14 15.72 56.31
C SER A 115 14.26 16.30 54.90
N GLU A 116 14.04 17.60 54.72
CA GLU A 116 14.14 18.27 53.42
C GLU A 116 15.57 18.27 52.84
N TYR A 117 16.61 18.13 53.67
CA TYR A 117 18.01 18.06 53.24
C TYR A 117 18.61 16.65 53.26
N LEU A 118 17.81 15.59 53.50
CA LEU A 118 18.29 14.20 53.58
C LEU A 118 19.22 13.78 52.43
N ARG A 119 18.90 14.21 51.21
CA ARG A 119 19.71 13.93 50.02
C ARG A 119 21.07 14.65 50.02
N MET A 120 21.15 15.83 50.62
CA MET A 120 22.41 16.55 50.79
C MET A 120 23.38 15.77 51.67
N ARG A 121 22.86 15.07 52.69
CA ARG A 121 23.66 14.15 53.52
C ARG A 121 24.39 13.14 52.64
N GLN A 122 23.68 12.49 51.71
CA GLN A 122 24.23 11.47 50.82
C GLN A 122 25.32 12.05 49.91
N ALA A 123 25.10 13.25 49.36
CA ALA A 123 26.09 13.96 48.55
C ALA A 123 27.37 14.31 49.34
N VAL A 124 27.22 14.73 50.60
CA VAL A 124 28.38 14.95 51.49
C VAL A 124 29.15 13.63 51.72
N TYR A 125 28.47 12.50 51.90
CA TYR A 125 29.13 11.19 52.00
C TYR A 125 29.89 10.78 50.72
N ASP A 126 29.50 11.25 49.52
CA ASP A 126 30.24 11.04 48.27
C ASP A 126 31.52 11.90 48.19
N ASP A 127 31.50 13.11 48.76
CA ASP A 127 32.58 14.08 48.58
C ASP A 127 33.67 14.01 49.65
N ILE A 128 33.31 13.79 50.92
CA ILE A 128 34.30 13.76 52.00
C ILE A 128 35.46 12.77 51.79
N PRO A 129 35.32 11.57 51.16
CA PRO A 129 36.48 10.71 50.91
C PRO A 129 37.43 11.28 49.84
N GLN A 130 36.96 12.15 48.94
CA GLN A 130 37.80 12.78 47.90
C GLN A 130 38.80 13.76 48.50
N TYR A 131 38.44 14.38 49.63
CA TYR A 131 39.24 15.40 50.32
C TYR A 131 39.94 14.86 51.59
N TYR A 132 40.21 13.55 51.66
CA TYR A 132 40.67 12.89 52.89
C TYR A 132 41.90 13.50 53.56
N GLY A 133 42.81 14.12 52.80
CA GLY A 133 43.99 14.79 53.35
C GLY A 133 43.71 16.12 54.06
N ALA A 134 42.49 16.67 53.94
CA ALA A 134 42.11 17.97 54.48
C ALA A 134 40.89 17.92 55.44
N ILE A 135 40.25 16.75 55.57
CA ILE A 135 39.11 16.51 56.47
C ILE A 135 39.60 15.80 57.73
N GLN A 136 39.11 16.24 58.89
CA GLN A 136 39.53 15.72 60.20
C GLN A 136 38.86 14.37 60.53
N GLU A 137 39.58 13.48 61.24
CA GLU A 137 39.07 12.16 61.70
C GLU A 137 37.70 12.26 62.41
N ASN A 138 37.49 13.31 63.21
CA ASN A 138 36.23 13.53 63.93
C ASN A 138 35.02 13.72 63.01
N ALA A 139 35.20 14.33 61.83
CA ALA A 139 34.13 14.48 60.86
C ALA A 139 33.70 13.10 60.31
N TYR A 140 34.67 12.23 60.02
CA TYR A 140 34.40 10.85 59.61
C TYR A 140 33.74 10.03 60.72
N LYS A 141 34.18 10.16 61.98
CA LYS A 141 33.54 9.48 63.13
C LYS A 141 32.06 9.86 63.26
N LYS A 142 31.75 11.17 63.19
CA LYS A 142 30.36 11.65 63.20
C LYS A 142 29.55 11.09 62.04
N ALA A 143 30.13 11.07 60.84
CA ALA A 143 29.50 10.50 59.66
C ALA A 143 29.19 9.00 59.84
N ILE A 144 30.13 8.20 60.36
CA ILE A 144 29.94 6.76 60.59
C ILE A 144 28.86 6.50 61.63
N LEU A 145 28.86 7.25 62.74
CA LEU A 145 27.91 7.05 63.83
C LEU A 145 26.46 7.40 63.43
N GLN A 146 26.27 8.38 62.54
CA GLN A 146 24.93 8.79 62.13
C GLN A 146 24.29 7.83 61.12
N CYS A 147 25.00 7.48 60.04
CA CYS A 147 24.47 6.65 58.95
C CYS A 147 25.55 5.70 58.41
N PRO A 148 25.87 4.60 59.13
CA PRO A 148 26.97 3.71 58.76
C PRO A 148 26.79 3.05 57.38
N HIS A 149 25.55 2.86 56.91
CA HIS A 149 25.24 2.30 55.57
C HIS A 149 25.87 3.09 54.46
N LEU A 150 25.78 4.42 54.52
CA LEU A 150 26.20 5.27 53.41
C LEU A 150 27.72 5.18 53.19
N ILE A 151 28.47 4.79 54.23
CA ILE A 151 29.89 4.50 54.14
C ILE A 151 30.13 3.07 53.67
N PHE A 152 29.32 2.10 54.12
CA PHE A 152 29.39 0.73 53.60
C PHE A 152 29.16 0.68 52.10
N GLU A 153 28.11 1.31 51.59
CA GLU A 153 27.80 1.33 50.15
C GLU A 153 28.92 1.94 49.31
N LYS A 154 29.76 2.79 49.92
CA LYS A 154 30.87 3.50 49.28
C LYS A 154 32.23 3.05 49.80
N PHE A 155 32.32 1.85 50.38
CA PHE A 155 33.52 1.38 51.09
C PHE A 155 34.79 1.46 50.24
N LYS A 156 34.67 1.24 48.93
CA LYS A 156 35.77 1.39 47.95
C LYS A 156 36.40 2.78 48.00
N ASP A 157 35.59 3.83 48.09
CA ASP A 157 36.03 5.23 48.06
C ASP A 157 36.65 5.62 49.41
N TYR A 158 36.18 5.01 50.50
CA TYR A 158 36.70 5.20 51.85
C TYR A 158 37.97 4.40 52.16
N LYS A 159 38.46 3.54 51.25
CA LYS A 159 39.66 2.73 51.47
C LYS A 159 40.89 3.57 51.86
N LYS A 160 41.06 4.73 51.22
CA LYS A 160 42.16 5.67 51.54
C LYS A 160 41.98 6.30 52.93
N VAL A 161 40.74 6.66 53.28
CA VAL A 161 40.38 7.22 54.60
C VAL A 161 40.67 6.21 55.70
N ILE A 162 40.29 4.94 55.50
CA ILE A 162 40.51 3.84 56.46
C ILE A 162 42.00 3.57 56.67
N LYS A 163 42.81 3.66 55.60
CA LYS A 163 44.26 3.51 55.72
C LYS A 163 44.89 4.62 56.55
N GLU A 164 44.40 5.85 56.41
CA GLU A 164 44.86 7.02 57.17
C GLU A 164 44.37 6.99 58.62
N TYR A 165 43.13 6.51 58.85
CA TYR A 165 42.48 6.41 60.15
C TYR A 165 42.00 4.98 60.46
N PRO A 166 42.91 4.05 60.85
CA PRO A 166 42.56 2.64 61.08
C PRO A 166 41.54 2.41 62.20
N SER A 167 41.45 3.33 63.15
CA SER A 167 40.47 3.35 64.25
C SER A 167 39.01 3.29 63.76
N LEU A 168 38.74 3.73 62.53
CA LEU A 168 37.40 3.75 61.96
C LEU A 168 36.89 2.35 61.58
N VAL A 169 37.79 1.37 61.36
CA VAL A 169 37.43 0.00 60.95
C VAL A 169 36.56 -0.69 61.99
N GLU A 170 36.92 -0.55 63.27
CA GLU A 170 36.19 -1.17 64.38
C GLU A 170 34.80 -0.56 64.59
N ILE A 171 34.66 0.73 64.28
CA ILE A 171 33.38 1.45 64.36
C ILE A 171 32.47 1.03 63.19
N ILE A 172 33.03 0.98 61.97
CA ILE A 172 32.30 0.58 60.76
C ILE A 172 31.77 -0.84 60.94
N PHE A 173 32.65 -1.82 61.19
CA PHE A 173 32.29 -3.24 61.30
C PHE A 173 31.94 -3.70 62.72
N SER A 174 31.25 -2.85 63.50
CA SER A 174 30.71 -3.23 64.82
C SER A 174 29.65 -4.33 64.70
N ASP A 175 29.39 -5.09 65.78
CA ASP A 175 28.38 -6.17 65.74
C ASP A 175 26.98 -5.61 65.45
N GLU A 176 26.67 -4.46 66.05
CA GLU A 176 25.41 -3.74 65.84
C GLU A 176 25.24 -3.30 64.39
N ASN A 177 26.29 -2.76 63.77
CA ASN A 177 26.23 -2.32 62.38
C ASN A 177 26.06 -3.50 61.43
N ILE A 178 26.83 -4.58 61.60
CA ILE A 178 26.72 -5.77 60.76
C ILE A 178 25.32 -6.41 60.90
N ALA A 179 24.79 -6.53 62.12
CA ALA A 179 23.46 -7.08 62.36
C ALA A 179 22.35 -6.21 61.75
N CYS A 180 22.46 -4.88 61.88
CA CYS A 180 21.52 -3.94 61.29
C CYS A 180 21.44 -4.09 59.77
N TYR A 181 22.58 -4.23 59.07
CA TYR A 181 22.59 -4.38 57.62
C TYR A 181 22.17 -5.76 57.12
N LEU A 182 22.53 -6.81 57.86
CA LEU A 182 22.09 -8.16 57.49
C LEU A 182 20.57 -8.27 57.49
N SER A 183 19.84 -7.50 58.31
CA SER A 183 18.36 -7.48 58.37
C SER A 183 17.66 -7.01 57.08
N GLY A 184 18.37 -6.31 56.19
CA GLY A 184 17.85 -5.84 54.90
C GLY A 184 18.98 -5.62 53.89
N PRO A 185 19.59 -6.70 53.35
CA PRO A 185 20.83 -6.58 52.60
C PRO A 185 20.61 -5.91 51.25
N ASN A 186 21.36 -4.84 51.02
CA ASN A 186 21.55 -4.22 49.72
C ASN A 186 22.78 -4.84 49.03
N SER A 187 22.73 -5.05 47.72
CA SER A 187 23.86 -5.49 46.87
C SER A 187 25.17 -4.73 47.15
N ASN A 188 25.08 -3.42 47.44
CA ASN A 188 26.21 -2.57 47.79
C ASN A 188 26.89 -2.98 49.10
N PHE A 189 26.15 -3.44 50.11
CA PHE A 189 26.71 -3.92 51.38
C PHE A 189 27.47 -5.23 51.19
N ILE A 190 26.96 -6.12 50.34
CA ILE A 190 27.65 -7.37 49.98
C ILE A 190 28.95 -7.06 49.25
N ALA A 191 28.93 -6.16 48.27
CA ALA A 191 30.13 -5.73 47.56
C ALA A 191 31.17 -5.13 48.52
N ALA A 192 30.74 -4.32 49.49
CA ALA A 192 31.60 -3.76 50.52
C ALA A 192 32.23 -4.83 51.42
N CYS A 193 31.44 -5.81 51.86
CA CYS A 193 31.92 -6.93 52.67
C CYS A 193 32.90 -7.82 51.88
N VAL A 194 32.62 -8.09 50.60
CA VAL A 194 33.54 -8.80 49.70
C VAL A 194 34.87 -8.05 49.61
N LEU A 195 34.83 -6.74 49.37
CA LEU A 195 36.02 -5.90 49.29
C LEU A 195 36.79 -5.89 50.62
N ALA A 196 36.10 -5.80 51.75
CA ALA A 196 36.72 -5.81 53.08
C ALA A 196 37.39 -7.16 53.39
N VAL A 197 36.70 -8.28 53.13
CA VAL A 197 37.22 -9.64 53.35
C VAL A 197 38.44 -9.93 52.46
N ASN A 198 38.42 -9.43 51.21
CA ASN A 198 39.55 -9.60 50.28
C ASN A 198 40.65 -8.53 50.43
N SER A 199 40.48 -7.51 51.26
CA SER A 199 41.45 -6.43 51.43
C SER A 199 42.61 -6.84 52.35
N THR A 200 43.82 -6.41 52.02
CA THR A 200 45.00 -6.51 52.91
C THR A 200 44.97 -5.49 54.05
N ASP A 201 44.15 -4.43 53.92
CA ASP A 201 44.10 -3.31 54.86
C ASP A 201 43.15 -3.58 56.05
N ILE A 202 42.49 -4.74 56.08
CA ILE A 202 41.54 -5.15 57.12
C ILE A 202 42.10 -6.37 57.85
N GLY A 203 42.07 -6.34 59.19
CA GLY A 203 42.59 -7.43 60.03
C GLY A 203 41.72 -8.69 59.99
N ASP A 204 42.34 -9.87 60.14
CA ASP A 204 41.67 -11.17 60.00
C ASP A 204 40.52 -11.39 60.99
N THR A 205 40.60 -10.80 62.19
CA THR A 205 39.53 -10.83 63.19
C THR A 205 38.22 -10.22 62.66
N VAL A 206 38.31 -9.09 61.96
CA VAL A 206 37.14 -8.40 61.37
C VAL A 206 36.61 -9.20 60.17
N LYS A 207 37.50 -9.79 59.36
CA LYS A 207 37.09 -10.63 58.22
C LYS A 207 36.29 -11.86 58.66
N LEU A 208 36.80 -12.59 59.65
CA LEU A 208 36.10 -13.76 60.21
C LEU A 208 34.75 -13.38 60.81
N LYS A 209 34.67 -12.23 61.47
CA LYS A 209 33.42 -11.70 62.02
C LYS A 209 32.37 -11.45 60.92
N ILE A 210 32.75 -10.83 59.81
CA ILE A 210 31.85 -10.63 58.65
C ILE A 210 31.39 -11.99 58.09
N ILE A 211 32.33 -12.90 57.79
CA ILE A 211 32.01 -14.21 57.19
C ILE A 211 31.03 -15.00 58.07
N ASN A 212 31.28 -15.06 59.38
CA ASN A 212 30.42 -15.79 60.31
C ASN A 212 29.01 -15.19 60.41
N ALA A 213 28.88 -13.85 60.37
CA ALA A 213 27.58 -13.20 60.39
C ALA A 213 26.74 -13.56 59.15
N PHE A 214 27.35 -13.60 57.96
CA PHE A 214 26.71 -14.03 56.72
C PHE A 214 26.27 -15.51 56.75
N LYS A 215 27.14 -16.40 57.27
CA LYS A 215 26.82 -17.83 57.42
C LYS A 215 25.65 -18.06 58.38
N ASN A 216 25.67 -17.40 59.53
CA ASN A 216 24.60 -17.53 60.52
C ASN A 216 23.25 -17.10 59.94
N GLU A 217 23.21 -15.99 59.21
CA GLU A 217 21.96 -15.50 58.62
C GLU A 217 21.47 -16.38 57.48
N ALA A 218 22.37 -16.87 56.61
CA ALA A 218 22.00 -17.82 55.56
C ALA A 218 21.40 -19.11 56.15
N ASN A 219 21.99 -19.64 57.23
CA ASN A 219 21.49 -20.82 57.92
C ASN A 219 20.14 -20.58 58.61
N ASN A 220 19.91 -19.38 59.17
CA ASN A 220 18.61 -19.02 59.74
C ASN A 220 17.50 -19.05 58.68
N ILE A 221 17.78 -18.58 57.47
CA ILE A 221 16.81 -18.56 56.36
C ILE A 221 16.59 -19.97 55.80
N ILE A 222 17.66 -20.76 55.59
CA ILE A 222 17.57 -22.14 55.05
C ILE A 222 16.74 -23.06 55.94
N ASN A 223 16.85 -22.88 57.26
CA ASN A 223 16.14 -23.72 58.23
C ASN A 223 14.71 -23.24 58.50
N CYS A 224 14.25 -22.18 57.83
CA CYS A 224 12.89 -21.68 58.00
C CYS A 224 11.88 -22.59 57.28
N GLN A 225 10.96 -23.17 58.03
CA GLN A 225 9.91 -24.06 57.50
C GLN A 225 8.70 -23.30 56.92
N ASP A 226 8.64 -21.97 57.04
CA ASP A 226 7.53 -21.16 56.54
C ASP A 226 7.80 -20.64 55.12
N ILE A 227 6.99 -21.10 54.16
CA ILE A 227 7.07 -20.73 52.76
C ILE A 227 6.90 -19.23 52.50
N LYS A 228 6.11 -18.52 53.33
CA LYS A 228 5.94 -17.07 53.21
C LYS A 228 7.20 -16.33 53.64
N VAL A 229 7.87 -16.83 54.67
CA VAL A 229 9.15 -16.29 55.14
C VAL A 229 10.25 -16.59 54.12
N ALA A 230 10.24 -17.76 53.49
CA ALA A 230 11.17 -18.09 52.39
C ALA A 230 10.99 -17.17 51.18
N LEU A 231 9.74 -16.87 50.77
CA LEU A 231 9.43 -15.92 49.71
C LEU A 231 9.88 -14.49 50.06
N GLN A 232 9.55 -14.03 51.27
CA GLN A 232 9.96 -12.70 51.76
C GLN A 232 11.47 -12.53 51.83
N ASN A 233 12.22 -13.64 52.04
CA ASN A 233 13.67 -13.62 52.14
C ASN A 233 14.38 -14.14 50.88
N GLN A 234 13.70 -14.40 49.75
CA GLN A 234 14.35 -14.99 48.56
C GLN A 234 15.47 -14.10 48.00
N ILE A 235 15.20 -12.79 47.86
CA ILE A 235 16.19 -11.80 47.41
C ILE A 235 17.37 -11.76 48.38
N ARG A 236 17.06 -11.70 49.68
CA ARG A 236 18.03 -11.67 50.77
C ARG A 236 18.90 -12.92 50.81
N TYR A 237 18.31 -14.09 50.62
CA TYR A 237 19.02 -15.37 50.56
C TYR A 237 19.96 -15.44 49.35
N LYS A 238 19.49 -15.10 48.14
CA LYS A 238 20.34 -15.07 46.94
C LYS A 238 21.57 -14.19 47.14
N ALA A 239 21.39 -13.04 47.77
CA ALA A 239 22.45 -12.09 48.05
C ALA A 239 23.49 -12.62 49.06
N LEU A 240 23.05 -13.31 50.13
CA LEU A 240 23.95 -13.97 51.09
C LEU A 240 24.75 -15.11 50.45
N ILE A 241 24.12 -15.88 49.57
CA ILE A 241 24.73 -17.02 48.87
C ILE A 241 25.75 -16.54 47.83
N GLU A 242 25.43 -15.45 47.13
CA GLU A 242 26.34 -14.77 46.21
C GLU A 242 27.60 -14.27 46.94
N PHE A 243 27.47 -13.69 48.14
CA PHE A 243 28.63 -13.33 48.97
C PHE A 243 29.54 -14.53 49.22
N LEU A 244 28.99 -15.65 49.71
CA LEU A 244 29.75 -16.87 50.02
C LEU A 244 30.42 -17.46 48.77
N TYR A 245 29.77 -17.37 47.62
CA TYR A 245 30.34 -17.76 46.33
C TYR A 245 31.56 -16.89 45.97
N ILE A 246 31.41 -15.57 46.03
CA ILE A 246 32.44 -14.62 45.59
C ILE A 246 33.70 -14.73 46.45
N ILE A 247 33.55 -14.91 47.77
CA ILE A 247 34.70 -15.12 48.67
C ILE A 247 35.27 -16.54 48.60
N LYS A 248 34.69 -17.42 47.77
CA LYS A 248 35.07 -18.82 47.60
C LYS A 248 35.02 -19.61 48.91
N ASP A 249 33.94 -19.44 49.68
CA ASP A 249 33.76 -20.17 50.92
C ASP A 249 33.73 -21.69 50.66
N PRO A 250 34.49 -22.50 51.43
CA PRO A 250 34.57 -23.95 51.22
C PRO A 250 33.22 -24.68 51.31
N GLU A 251 32.25 -24.14 52.05
CA GLU A 251 30.94 -24.77 52.28
C GLU A 251 29.91 -24.41 51.19
N PHE A 252 30.23 -23.46 50.30
CA PHE A 252 29.29 -22.96 49.28
C PHE A 252 28.70 -24.08 48.42
N SER A 253 29.56 -24.91 47.83
CA SER A 253 29.13 -25.94 46.88
C SER A 253 28.39 -27.11 47.55
N SER A 254 28.79 -27.48 48.76
CA SER A 254 28.29 -28.67 49.47
C SER A 254 27.01 -28.42 50.25
N VAL A 255 26.83 -27.22 50.81
CA VAL A 255 25.70 -26.87 51.68
C VAL A 255 24.74 -25.91 50.98
N TYR A 256 25.26 -24.75 50.57
CA TYR A 256 24.46 -23.60 50.21
C TYR A 256 23.87 -23.68 48.78
N ARG A 257 24.65 -24.12 47.80
CA ARG A 257 24.20 -24.27 46.39
C ARG A 257 23.10 -25.30 46.21
N LYS A 258 23.18 -26.42 46.94
CA LYS A 258 22.15 -27.47 46.90
C LYS A 258 20.83 -26.95 47.47
N LYS A 259 20.89 -26.25 48.60
CA LYS A 259 19.73 -25.67 49.27
C LYS A 259 19.07 -24.52 48.50
N GLN A 260 19.84 -23.77 47.71
CA GLN A 260 19.27 -22.76 46.82
C GLN A 260 18.30 -23.34 45.78
N LYS A 261 18.64 -24.48 45.18
CA LYS A 261 17.74 -25.15 44.24
C LYS A 261 16.43 -25.57 44.91
N GLU A 262 16.51 -26.14 46.10
CA GLU A 262 15.32 -26.53 46.89
C GLU A 262 14.41 -25.32 47.19
N VAL A 263 14.99 -24.16 47.55
CA VAL A 263 14.22 -22.93 47.80
C VAL A 263 13.61 -22.36 46.52
N ASP A 264 14.35 -22.31 45.41
CA ASP A 264 13.83 -21.81 44.13
C ASP A 264 12.71 -22.71 43.57
N GLU A 265 12.80 -24.03 43.75
CA GLU A 265 11.72 -24.99 43.42
C GLU A 265 10.44 -24.70 44.21
N ILE A 266 10.55 -24.55 45.54
CA ILE A 266 9.42 -24.20 46.42
C ILE A 266 8.78 -22.86 46.04
N VAL A 267 9.60 -21.85 45.70
CA VAL A 267 9.11 -20.54 45.26
C VAL A 267 8.38 -20.64 43.92
N ASN A 268 8.92 -21.39 42.96
CA ASN A 268 8.27 -21.58 41.66
C ASN A 268 6.93 -22.31 41.80
N GLU A 269 6.86 -23.37 42.60
CA GLU A 269 5.60 -24.08 42.90
C GLU A 269 4.56 -23.14 43.53
N TYR A 270 4.98 -22.29 44.47
CA TYR A 270 4.10 -21.32 45.10
C TYR A 270 3.62 -20.23 44.13
N LEU A 271 4.51 -19.68 43.31
CA LEU A 271 4.16 -18.66 42.31
C LEU A 271 3.23 -19.22 41.23
N ASP A 272 3.39 -20.50 40.86
CA ASP A 272 2.45 -21.17 39.95
C ASP A 272 1.06 -21.37 40.57
N GLN A 273 0.99 -21.60 41.89
CA GLN A 273 -0.27 -21.84 42.58
C GLN A 273 -0.99 -20.54 43.02
N TYR A 274 -0.25 -19.49 43.39
CA TYR A 274 -0.79 -18.28 44.02
C TYR A 274 -0.36 -16.95 43.38
N GLY A 275 0.57 -16.96 42.42
CA GLY A 275 1.03 -15.75 41.73
C GLY A 275 -0.01 -15.19 40.75
N GLN A 276 0.05 -13.88 40.49
CA GLN A 276 -0.73 -13.26 39.41
C GLN A 276 -0.05 -13.55 38.06
N LYS A 277 -0.68 -14.39 37.23
CA LYS A 277 -0.34 -14.49 35.81
C LYS A 277 -0.98 -13.31 35.08
N PHE A 278 -0.15 -12.44 34.49
CA PHE A 278 -0.62 -11.48 33.50
C PHE A 278 -0.85 -12.23 32.20
N SER A 279 -2.11 -12.53 31.89
CA SER A 279 -2.52 -12.99 30.57
C SER A 279 -3.25 -11.85 29.88
N ILE A 280 -2.80 -11.46 28.69
CA ILE A 280 -3.65 -10.68 27.79
C ILE A 280 -4.69 -11.67 27.25
N PRO A 281 -5.99 -11.51 27.57
CA PRO A 281 -7.00 -12.41 27.04
C PRO A 281 -7.09 -12.20 25.53
N ILE A 282 -6.52 -13.13 24.77
CA ILE A 282 -6.73 -13.20 23.33
C ILE A 282 -8.19 -13.65 23.14
N PRO A 283 -9.04 -12.89 22.43
CA PRO A 283 -10.44 -13.24 22.18
C PRO A 283 -10.55 -14.36 21.14
N PHE A 284 -9.89 -15.50 21.39
CA PHE A 284 -9.75 -16.62 20.47
C PHE A 284 -11.10 -17.17 20.03
N GLN A 285 -12.09 -17.20 20.92
CA GLN A 285 -13.44 -17.65 20.57
C GLN A 285 -14.10 -16.75 19.52
N ASP A 286 -13.87 -15.43 19.57
CA ASP A 286 -14.43 -14.50 18.60
C ASP A 286 -13.69 -14.59 17.26
N ILE A 287 -12.38 -14.83 17.30
CA ILE A 287 -11.56 -15.11 16.12
C ILE A 287 -12.06 -16.39 15.43
N ALA A 288 -12.19 -17.48 16.18
CA ALA A 288 -12.68 -18.76 15.68
C ALA A 288 -14.08 -18.63 15.07
N LYS A 289 -15.03 -17.99 15.78
CA LYS A 289 -16.39 -17.74 15.27
C LYS A 289 -16.41 -16.98 13.95
N ARG A 290 -15.54 -15.98 13.77
CA ARG A 290 -15.46 -15.22 12.51
C ARG A 290 -14.88 -16.06 11.39
N LEU A 291 -13.77 -16.76 11.63
CA LEU A 291 -13.11 -17.58 10.62
C LEU A 291 -13.93 -18.81 10.21
N ASP A 292 -14.71 -19.39 11.12
CA ASP A 292 -15.65 -20.49 10.83
C ASP A 292 -16.98 -20.03 10.22
N ASN A 293 -17.25 -18.72 10.16
CA ASN A 293 -18.51 -18.22 9.64
C ASN A 293 -18.70 -18.63 8.17
N PRO A 294 -19.72 -19.44 7.83
CA PRO A 294 -19.94 -19.91 6.46
C PRO A 294 -20.41 -18.80 5.52
N ASN A 295 -20.91 -17.69 6.05
CA ASN A 295 -21.40 -16.56 5.26
C ASN A 295 -20.26 -15.64 4.79
N LEU A 296 -19.06 -15.74 5.39
CA LEU A 296 -17.90 -14.98 4.96
C LEU A 296 -17.20 -15.71 3.81
N SER A 297 -16.93 -14.99 2.71
CA SER A 297 -16.19 -15.56 1.59
C SER A 297 -14.75 -15.91 2.00
N LYS A 298 -14.18 -16.94 1.38
CA LYS A 298 -12.80 -17.37 1.63
C LYS A 298 -11.78 -16.24 1.38
N ALA A 299 -12.06 -15.37 0.40
CA ALA A 299 -11.24 -14.21 0.11
C ALA A 299 -11.24 -13.17 1.24
N ILE A 300 -12.41 -12.91 1.86
CA ILE A 300 -12.48 -11.98 3.00
C ILE A 300 -11.74 -12.58 4.20
N LYS A 301 -11.95 -13.86 4.50
CA LYS A 301 -11.22 -14.56 5.58
C LYS A 301 -9.71 -14.47 5.38
N GLN A 302 -9.24 -14.66 4.14
CA GLN A 302 -7.82 -14.54 3.79
C GLN A 302 -7.27 -13.14 4.06
N VAL A 303 -8.01 -12.08 3.70
CA VAL A 303 -7.60 -10.68 3.91
C VAL A 303 -7.54 -10.33 5.39
N GLU A 304 -8.55 -10.76 6.16
CA GLU A 304 -8.64 -10.54 7.61
C GLU A 304 -7.46 -11.14 8.41
N LEU A 305 -6.72 -12.08 7.82
CA LEU A 305 -5.50 -12.62 8.43
C LEU A 305 -4.39 -11.58 8.61
N SER A 306 -4.47 -10.42 7.96
CA SER A 306 -3.40 -9.40 7.99
C SER A 306 -3.91 -7.96 7.92
N HIS A 307 -5.15 -7.75 7.47
CA HIS A 307 -5.75 -6.44 7.30
C HIS A 307 -7.00 -6.32 8.17
N VAL A 308 -7.16 -5.16 8.78
CA VAL A 308 -8.34 -4.81 9.59
C VAL A 308 -8.86 -3.47 9.11
N ARG A 309 -10.17 -3.26 9.23
CA ARG A 309 -10.75 -1.96 8.92
C ARG A 309 -10.29 -0.95 9.95
N ASP A 310 -9.66 0.12 9.48
CA ASP A 310 -9.31 1.27 10.31
C ASP A 310 -10.53 2.18 10.43
N ASP A 311 -11.02 2.38 11.65
CA ASP A 311 -12.21 3.20 11.91
C ASP A 311 -12.02 4.68 11.59
N LYS A 312 -10.78 5.19 11.59
CA LYS A 312 -10.48 6.61 11.29
C LYS A 312 -10.60 6.89 9.79
N ILE A 313 -9.95 6.08 8.97
CA ILE A 313 -9.91 6.26 7.51
C ILE A 313 -10.99 5.47 6.78
N LYS A 314 -11.72 4.58 7.49
CA LYS A 314 -12.78 3.70 6.99
C LYS A 314 -12.34 2.73 5.88
N GLU A 315 -11.03 2.59 5.65
CA GLU A 315 -10.41 1.67 4.70
C GLU A 315 -9.79 0.45 5.41
N LEU A 316 -9.44 -0.59 4.64
CA LEU A 316 -8.70 -1.75 5.16
C LEU A 316 -7.22 -1.39 5.24
N SER A 317 -6.63 -1.54 6.43
CA SER A 317 -5.22 -1.27 6.69
C SER A 317 -4.52 -2.53 7.19
N HIS A 318 -3.26 -2.69 6.81
CA HIS A 318 -2.41 -3.70 7.42
C HIS A 318 -2.25 -3.41 8.91
N PHE A 319 -2.17 -4.45 9.77
CA PHE A 319 -2.09 -4.27 11.22
C PHE A 319 -0.89 -3.42 11.68
N SER A 320 0.18 -3.35 10.88
CA SER A 320 1.36 -2.51 11.21
C SER A 320 1.04 -1.02 11.24
N VAL A 321 0.04 -0.56 10.49
CA VAL A 321 -0.44 0.83 10.53
C VAL A 321 -1.07 1.12 11.89
N LEU A 322 -1.90 0.20 12.39
CA LEU A 322 -2.52 0.30 13.71
C LEU A 322 -1.47 0.29 14.83
N ALA A 323 -0.43 -0.55 14.69
CA ALA A 323 0.68 -0.61 15.63
C ALA A 323 1.40 0.74 15.79
N ARG A 324 1.67 1.43 14.68
CA ARG A 324 2.26 2.77 14.72
C ARG A 324 1.32 3.80 15.32
N ASP A 325 0.04 3.73 15.00
CA ASP A 325 -0.93 4.69 15.49
C ASP A 325 -1.11 4.61 17.01
N ILE A 326 -1.03 3.40 17.58
CA ILE A 326 -1.03 3.18 19.04
C ILE A 326 0.27 3.71 19.67
N SER A 327 1.42 3.54 19.01
CA SER A 327 2.72 3.91 19.59
C SER A 327 3.00 5.43 19.58
N LYS A 328 2.38 6.20 18.68
CA LYS A 328 2.55 7.68 18.61
C LYS A 328 2.27 8.39 19.93
N ASP A 329 1.36 7.87 20.75
CA ASP A 329 0.95 8.48 22.00
C ASP A 329 1.82 8.06 23.20
N SER A 330 2.73 7.08 23.04
CA SER A 330 3.56 6.53 24.12
C SER A 330 4.99 7.08 24.15
N ILE A 331 5.11 8.40 24.16
CA ILE A 331 6.41 9.10 24.26
C ILE A 331 7.16 8.73 25.55
N LEU A 332 6.43 8.37 26.63
CA LEU A 332 7.03 8.04 27.93
C LEU A 332 7.73 6.67 27.94
N ASP A 333 7.21 5.67 27.22
CA ASP A 333 7.85 4.34 27.15
C ASP A 333 9.20 4.40 26.40
N ASP A 334 9.29 5.28 25.40
CA ASP A 334 10.50 5.47 24.59
C ASP A 334 11.62 6.23 25.33
N ILE A 335 11.26 6.94 26.40
CA ILE A 335 12.17 7.76 27.22
C ILE A 335 12.76 6.92 28.37
N CYS A 336 12.05 5.91 28.87
CA CYS A 336 12.40 5.18 30.09
C CYS A 336 13.13 3.85 29.89
N CYS A 337 13.32 3.38 28.65
CA CYS A 337 13.92 2.06 28.38
C CYS A 337 15.38 2.16 27.91
N THR A 338 16.31 1.59 28.68
CA THR A 338 17.77 1.62 28.42
C THR A 338 18.35 0.30 27.89
N ALA A 339 17.54 -0.75 27.71
CA ALA A 339 18.04 -2.11 27.49
C ALA A 339 17.86 -2.70 26.07
N ALA A 340 17.18 -2.01 25.13
CA ALA A 340 17.06 -2.51 23.76
C ALA A 340 17.50 -1.48 22.72
N ASP A 341 18.07 -1.98 21.62
CA ASP A 341 18.46 -1.17 20.48
C ASP A 341 17.20 -0.52 19.86
N THR A 342 17.16 0.82 19.87
CA THR A 342 16.06 1.63 19.33
C THR A 342 16.60 2.67 18.36
N ASN A 343 15.78 3.13 17.41
CA ASN A 343 16.14 4.23 16.51
C ASN A 343 14.92 5.08 16.13
N GLU A 344 15.11 6.11 15.29
CA GLU A 344 14.04 7.02 14.86
C GLU A 344 12.84 6.31 14.20
N ASN A 345 13.09 5.18 13.51
CA ASN A 345 12.04 4.42 12.81
C ASN A 345 11.37 3.37 13.70
N PHE A 346 12.08 2.82 14.68
CA PHE A 346 11.61 1.73 15.57
C PHE A 346 11.94 2.04 17.03
N LYS A 347 11.14 2.93 17.61
CA LYS A 347 11.18 3.19 19.05
C LYS A 347 10.59 2.00 19.84
N MET A 348 10.89 1.93 21.14
CA MET A 348 10.47 0.83 22.01
C MET A 348 8.95 0.62 22.00
N SER A 349 8.17 1.69 22.06
CA SER A 349 6.70 1.68 22.00
C SER A 349 6.17 1.00 20.73
N MET A 350 6.82 1.25 19.58
CA MET A 350 6.50 0.63 18.30
C MET A 350 6.91 -0.84 18.27
N GLN A 351 8.10 -1.18 18.78
CA GLN A 351 8.56 -2.56 18.89
C GLN A 351 7.62 -3.40 19.78
N ASN A 352 7.20 -2.88 20.94
CA ASN A 352 6.24 -3.51 21.85
C ASN A 352 4.85 -3.67 21.21
N SER A 353 4.38 -2.67 20.46
CA SER A 353 3.12 -2.76 19.73
C SER A 353 3.17 -3.87 18.68
N ILE A 354 4.26 -3.93 17.89
CA ILE A 354 4.49 -5.00 16.90
C ILE A 354 4.50 -6.38 17.59
N ALA A 355 5.23 -6.51 18.71
CA ALA A 355 5.28 -7.77 19.47
C ALA A 355 3.90 -8.19 20.00
N SER A 356 3.08 -7.23 20.46
CA SER A 356 1.70 -7.49 20.90
C SER A 356 0.83 -7.99 19.75
N PHE A 357 0.98 -7.42 18.55
CA PHE A 357 0.30 -7.92 17.36
C PHE A 357 0.77 -9.33 16.98
N HIS A 358 2.07 -9.63 17.03
CA HIS A 358 2.56 -10.99 16.80
C HIS A 358 1.92 -11.99 17.75
N GLN A 359 1.84 -11.67 19.04
CA GLN A 359 1.19 -12.52 20.04
C GLN A 359 -0.31 -12.77 19.75
N PHE A 360 -1.02 -11.80 19.18
CA PHE A 360 -2.42 -11.95 18.79
C PHE A 360 -2.60 -12.77 17.51
N TYR A 361 -1.79 -12.51 16.48
CA TYR A 361 -1.93 -13.11 15.16
C TYR A 361 -1.38 -14.55 15.10
N ILE A 362 -0.35 -14.91 15.86
CA ILE A 362 0.21 -16.27 15.87
C ILE A 362 -0.85 -17.34 16.19
N PRO A 363 -1.67 -17.22 17.27
CA PRO A 363 -2.75 -18.16 17.55
C PRO A 363 -3.83 -18.21 16.46
N MET A 364 -4.15 -17.06 15.84
CA MET A 364 -5.11 -17.00 14.74
C MET A 364 -4.61 -17.78 13.52
N TYR A 365 -3.35 -17.61 13.14
CA TYR A 365 -2.74 -18.39 12.05
C TYR A 365 -2.65 -19.86 12.39
N ARG A 366 -2.28 -20.22 13.62
CA ARG A 366 -2.25 -21.62 14.07
C ARG A 366 -3.62 -22.29 13.91
N TYR A 367 -4.69 -21.57 14.24
CA TYR A 367 -6.05 -22.06 14.07
C TYR A 367 -6.47 -22.15 12.60
N TYR A 368 -6.25 -21.10 11.81
CA TYR A 368 -6.66 -21.04 10.40
C TYR A 368 -5.83 -21.96 9.48
N LEU A 369 -4.60 -22.26 9.85
CA LEU A 369 -3.78 -23.24 9.13
C LEU A 369 -4.03 -24.68 9.61
N GLY A 370 -4.81 -24.88 10.67
CA GLY A 370 -5.23 -26.20 11.14
C GLY A 370 -6.15 -26.92 10.14
N ASP A 371 -6.29 -28.25 10.31
CA ASP A 371 -6.77 -29.22 9.32
C ASP A 371 -8.01 -28.81 8.50
N THR A 372 -8.95 -28.04 9.04
CA THR A 372 -10.18 -27.65 8.35
C THR A 372 -10.02 -26.55 7.29
N HIS A 373 -9.00 -25.69 7.41
CA HIS A 373 -8.91 -24.45 6.62
C HIS A 373 -7.60 -24.32 5.81
N PHE A 374 -6.64 -25.22 6.03
CA PHE A 374 -5.33 -25.20 5.34
C PHE A 374 -5.44 -25.14 3.80
N ASN A 375 -6.28 -25.99 3.21
CA ASN A 375 -6.48 -26.01 1.76
C ASN A 375 -7.11 -24.72 1.25
N ASP A 376 -8.02 -24.12 2.03
CA ASP A 376 -8.66 -22.87 1.65
C ASP A 376 -7.66 -21.71 1.69
N TYR A 377 -6.79 -21.68 2.70
CA TYR A 377 -5.69 -20.73 2.80
C TYR A 377 -4.73 -20.83 1.60
N THR A 378 -4.22 -22.03 1.29
CA THR A 378 -3.24 -22.20 0.20
C THR A 378 -3.84 -21.89 -1.17
N VAL A 379 -5.09 -22.33 -1.42
CA VAL A 379 -5.81 -22.00 -2.66
C VAL A 379 -6.02 -20.49 -2.79
N MET A 380 -6.38 -19.78 -1.72
CA MET A 380 -6.53 -18.31 -1.77
C MET A 380 -5.19 -17.60 -1.97
N GLN A 381 -4.13 -18.02 -1.29
CA GLN A 381 -2.77 -17.49 -1.53
C GLN A 381 -2.36 -17.64 -3.00
N ARG A 382 -2.57 -18.83 -3.57
CA ARG A 382 -2.25 -19.11 -4.97
C ARG A 382 -3.10 -18.28 -5.93
N ASN A 383 -4.39 -18.14 -5.66
CA ASN A 383 -5.30 -17.35 -6.50
C ASN A 383 -4.97 -15.85 -6.45
N PHE A 384 -4.67 -15.31 -5.27
CA PHE A 384 -4.27 -13.92 -5.11
C PHE A 384 -2.95 -13.65 -5.84
N LEU A 385 -1.94 -14.49 -5.62
CA LEU A 385 -0.66 -14.38 -6.34
C LEU A 385 -0.83 -14.51 -7.85
N LYS A 386 -1.63 -15.47 -8.32
CA LYS A 386 -1.92 -15.62 -9.75
C LYS A 386 -2.57 -14.35 -10.31
N PHE A 387 -3.60 -13.82 -9.64
CA PHE A 387 -4.24 -12.58 -10.04
C PHE A 387 -3.25 -11.41 -10.15
N ILE A 388 -2.37 -11.25 -9.15
CA ILE A 388 -1.33 -10.21 -9.14
C ILE A 388 -0.37 -10.40 -10.33
N TYR A 389 0.10 -11.62 -10.56
CA TYR A 389 1.03 -11.92 -11.66
C TYR A 389 0.38 -11.70 -13.02
N ASP A 390 -0.87 -12.13 -13.21
CA ASP A 390 -1.63 -11.94 -14.45
C ASP A 390 -1.83 -10.44 -14.73
N GLU A 391 -2.24 -9.65 -13.73
CA GLU A 391 -2.41 -8.19 -13.85
C GLU A 391 -1.09 -7.47 -14.19
N LEU A 392 0.03 -8.00 -13.71
CA LEU A 392 1.36 -7.47 -13.98
C LEU A 392 2.03 -8.06 -15.23
N ARG A 393 1.33 -8.93 -15.97
CA ARG A 393 1.87 -9.67 -17.13
C ARG A 393 3.16 -10.44 -16.78
N LEU A 394 3.29 -10.90 -15.54
CA LEU A 394 4.41 -11.72 -15.06
C LEU A 394 4.10 -13.21 -15.25
N ASN A 395 5.14 -14.01 -15.46
CA ASN A 395 4.97 -15.46 -15.66
C ASN A 395 4.75 -16.18 -14.31
N PHE A 396 3.49 -16.46 -13.96
CA PHE A 396 3.13 -17.20 -12.74
C PHE A 396 3.72 -18.62 -12.69
N LEU A 397 3.95 -19.26 -13.84
CA LEU A 397 4.55 -20.60 -13.90
C LEU A 397 5.99 -20.60 -13.35
N ALA A 398 6.69 -19.46 -13.41
CA ALA A 398 8.06 -19.33 -12.92
C ALA A 398 8.20 -19.51 -11.40
N ILE A 399 7.14 -19.24 -10.63
CA ILE A 399 7.14 -19.36 -9.16
C ILE A 399 6.32 -20.54 -8.64
N THR A 400 5.64 -21.27 -9.52
CA THR A 400 4.69 -22.34 -9.12
C THR A 400 5.38 -23.46 -8.33
N SER A 401 6.59 -23.86 -8.72
CA SER A 401 7.35 -24.90 -7.99
C SER A 401 7.77 -24.45 -6.59
N GLN A 402 8.09 -23.16 -6.42
CA GLN A 402 8.46 -22.57 -5.13
C GLN A 402 7.25 -22.49 -4.20
N ILE A 403 6.08 -22.10 -4.73
CA ILE A 403 4.81 -22.11 -3.99
C ILE A 403 4.52 -23.53 -3.50
N SER A 404 4.55 -24.54 -4.36
CA SER A 404 4.26 -25.93 -3.94
C SER A 404 5.27 -26.47 -2.92
N ALA A 405 6.55 -26.12 -3.05
CA ALA A 405 7.56 -26.48 -2.06
C ALA A 405 7.30 -25.82 -0.69
N TRP A 406 6.91 -24.55 -0.70
CA TRP A 406 6.51 -23.80 0.50
C TRP A 406 5.24 -24.39 1.14
N GLU A 407 4.19 -24.65 0.37
CA GLU A 407 2.92 -25.25 0.84
C GLU A 407 3.17 -26.57 1.59
N ASN A 408 4.00 -27.45 1.02
CA ASN A 408 4.35 -28.71 1.66
C ASN A 408 5.06 -28.52 3.00
N LYS A 409 5.96 -27.53 3.10
CA LYS A 409 6.70 -27.24 4.33
C LYS A 409 5.88 -26.54 5.40
N VAL A 410 4.95 -25.67 5.01
CA VAL A 410 3.97 -25.12 5.94
C VAL A 410 3.08 -26.23 6.49
N LYS A 411 2.61 -27.15 5.63
CA LYS A 411 1.79 -28.28 6.07
C LYS A 411 2.51 -29.15 7.10
N GLU A 412 3.74 -29.56 6.79
CA GLU A 412 4.59 -30.35 7.70
C GLU A 412 4.80 -29.65 9.05
N PHE A 413 5.11 -28.35 9.03
CA PHE A 413 5.31 -27.53 10.22
C PHE A 413 4.06 -27.44 11.09
N ILE A 414 2.89 -27.18 10.48
CA ILE A 414 1.63 -27.03 11.20
C ILE A 414 1.15 -28.36 11.78
N GLU A 415 1.28 -29.47 11.04
CA GLU A 415 0.95 -30.81 11.54
C GLU A 415 1.77 -31.17 12.79
N GLU A 416 3.08 -30.88 12.78
CA GLU A 416 3.95 -31.17 13.93
C GLU A 416 3.63 -30.29 15.15
N ILE A 417 3.36 -28.99 14.95
CA ILE A 417 2.93 -28.10 16.05
C ILE A 417 1.57 -28.53 16.61
N ASN A 418 0.66 -29.01 15.78
CA ASN A 418 -0.66 -29.47 16.22
C ASN A 418 -0.59 -30.78 17.02
N LYS A 419 0.44 -31.60 16.80
CA LYS A 419 0.77 -32.77 17.67
C LYS A 419 1.35 -32.37 19.02
N GLY A 420 1.65 -31.08 19.25
CA GLY A 420 2.28 -30.59 20.47
C GLY A 420 3.82 -30.69 20.46
N ASN A 421 4.42 -31.02 19.31
CA ASN A 421 5.87 -31.10 19.18
C ASN A 421 6.49 -29.70 19.04
N LYS A 422 7.81 -29.61 19.30
CA LYS A 422 8.64 -28.44 18.97
C LYS A 422 9.64 -28.82 17.86
N PRO A 423 9.22 -28.88 16.59
CA PRO A 423 10.03 -29.43 15.51
C PRO A 423 11.01 -28.39 14.95
N ILE A 424 12.10 -28.09 15.66
CA ILE A 424 13.04 -27.01 15.31
C ILE A 424 13.54 -27.12 13.87
N ASP A 425 13.97 -28.31 13.43
CA ASP A 425 14.43 -28.54 12.05
C ASP A 425 13.37 -28.20 10.99
N VAL A 426 12.13 -28.63 11.23
CA VAL A 426 10.99 -28.38 10.32
C VAL A 426 10.64 -26.91 10.31
N ALA A 427 10.71 -26.24 11.48
CA ALA A 427 10.44 -24.82 11.63
C ALA A 427 11.44 -23.97 10.83
N ILE A 428 12.74 -24.29 10.93
CA ILE A 428 13.81 -23.62 10.19
C ILE A 428 13.65 -23.82 8.67
N ASN A 429 13.38 -25.05 8.22
CA ASN A 429 13.18 -25.33 6.80
C ASN A 429 11.96 -24.59 6.23
N CYS A 430 10.86 -24.55 6.99
CA CYS A 430 9.66 -23.79 6.61
C CYS A 430 9.95 -22.27 6.54
N LEU A 431 10.70 -21.73 7.51
CA LEU A 431 11.15 -20.33 7.52
C LEU A 431 11.98 -20.00 6.26
N GLU A 432 12.97 -20.84 5.92
CA GLU A 432 13.79 -20.69 4.72
C GLU A 432 12.96 -20.61 3.44
N LYS A 433 12.03 -21.55 3.24
CA LYS A 433 11.17 -21.56 2.05
C LYS A 433 10.24 -20.36 1.98
N THR A 434 9.74 -19.91 3.13
CA THR A 434 8.88 -18.72 3.21
C THR A 434 9.66 -17.46 2.85
N ILE A 435 10.87 -17.28 3.37
CA ILE A 435 11.72 -16.11 3.07
C ILE A 435 12.13 -16.08 1.59
N LEU A 436 12.51 -17.22 1.01
CA LEU A 436 12.85 -17.30 -0.42
C LEU A 436 11.67 -16.91 -1.32
N LEU A 437 10.45 -17.34 -0.96
CA LEU A 437 9.24 -16.97 -1.70
C LEU A 437 8.93 -15.47 -1.55
N ILE A 438 9.07 -14.91 -0.34
CA ILE A 438 8.94 -13.47 -0.09
C ILE A 438 9.92 -12.67 -0.97
N GLU A 439 11.21 -13.03 -0.95
CA GLU A 439 12.25 -12.37 -1.75
C GLU A 439 11.90 -12.41 -3.25
N ARG A 440 11.46 -13.57 -3.74
CA ARG A 440 11.11 -13.74 -5.14
C ARG A 440 9.92 -12.87 -5.54
N VAL A 441 8.82 -12.93 -4.78
CA VAL A 441 7.60 -12.16 -5.07
C VAL A 441 7.91 -10.67 -5.05
N LEU A 442 8.54 -10.15 -3.99
CA LEU A 442 8.85 -8.72 -3.89
C LEU A 442 9.78 -8.25 -5.02
N THR A 443 10.76 -9.06 -5.42
CA THR A 443 11.67 -8.72 -6.51
C THR A 443 10.95 -8.67 -7.86
N ASP A 444 10.09 -9.64 -8.16
CA ASP A 444 9.32 -9.68 -9.41
C ASP A 444 8.40 -8.46 -9.52
N ILE A 445 7.70 -8.10 -8.45
CA ILE A 445 6.84 -6.90 -8.40
C ILE A 445 7.66 -5.61 -8.54
N TYR A 446 8.74 -5.49 -7.76
CA TYR A 446 9.60 -4.30 -7.76
C TYR A 446 10.16 -4.03 -9.17
N CYS A 447 10.70 -5.06 -9.83
CA CYS A 447 11.23 -4.96 -11.19
C CYS A 447 10.15 -4.50 -12.17
N ARG A 448 8.96 -5.11 -12.11
CA ARG A 448 7.86 -4.76 -13.02
C ARG A 448 7.41 -3.31 -12.87
N GLU A 449 7.31 -2.83 -11.64
CA GLU A 449 6.90 -1.45 -11.39
C GLU A 449 7.97 -0.45 -11.85
N LEU A 450 9.27 -0.78 -11.76
CA LEU A 450 10.32 0.01 -12.39
C LEU A 450 10.24 0.02 -13.92
N GLU A 451 9.96 -1.13 -14.55
CA GLU A 451 9.75 -1.23 -16.00
C GLU A 451 8.60 -0.32 -16.47
N LYS A 452 7.46 -0.35 -15.78
CA LYS A 452 6.31 0.52 -16.08
C LYS A 452 6.67 2.01 -15.99
N ARG A 453 7.52 2.37 -15.02
CA ARG A 453 8.02 3.74 -14.83
C ARG A 453 9.18 4.10 -15.78
N LYS A 454 9.61 3.17 -16.65
CA LYS A 454 10.76 3.33 -17.57
C LYS A 454 12.07 3.69 -16.86
N VAL A 455 12.25 3.18 -15.64
CA VAL A 455 13.45 3.39 -14.83
C VAL A 455 14.43 2.25 -15.10
N PHE A 456 15.69 2.57 -15.41
CA PHE A 456 16.74 1.57 -15.56
C PHE A 456 17.10 0.94 -14.20
N TYR A 457 17.23 -0.39 -14.18
CA TYR A 457 17.71 -1.12 -13.01
C TYR A 457 18.64 -2.26 -13.41
N ASN A 458 19.55 -2.63 -12.51
CA ASN A 458 20.39 -3.81 -12.68
C ASN A 458 19.87 -4.95 -11.79
N ALA A 459 19.19 -5.91 -12.40
CA ALA A 459 18.61 -7.06 -11.70
C ALA A 459 19.62 -7.86 -10.84
N ARG A 460 20.92 -7.86 -11.21
CA ARG A 460 21.97 -8.58 -10.46
C ARG A 460 22.41 -7.88 -9.17
N LEU A 461 22.10 -6.59 -9.03
CA LEU A 461 22.45 -5.79 -7.85
C LEU A 461 21.25 -5.60 -6.91
N LEU A 462 20.07 -6.09 -7.29
CA LEU A 462 18.89 -6.05 -6.44
C LEU A 462 19.03 -7.04 -5.29
N THR A 463 19.13 -6.49 -4.09
CA THR A 463 19.06 -7.24 -2.84
C THR A 463 17.73 -6.92 -2.15
N LEU A 464 17.25 -7.83 -1.29
CA LEU A 464 16.09 -7.54 -0.45
C LEU A 464 16.29 -6.25 0.36
N GLY A 465 17.52 -5.99 0.82
CA GLY A 465 17.92 -4.74 1.45
C GLY A 465 17.68 -3.49 0.59
N SER A 466 18.01 -3.54 -0.70
CA SER A 466 17.74 -2.43 -1.61
C SER A 466 16.26 -2.24 -1.93
N ILE A 467 15.47 -3.32 -1.91
CA ILE A 467 14.05 -3.32 -2.27
C ILE A 467 13.18 -2.84 -1.11
N LEU A 468 13.55 -3.17 0.14
CA LEU A 468 12.76 -2.86 1.34
C LEU A 468 13.06 -1.48 1.95
N LYS A 469 14.05 -0.74 1.44
CA LYS A 469 14.39 0.58 1.96
C LYS A 469 13.21 1.55 1.84
N SER A 470 12.64 1.90 2.99
CA SER A 470 11.45 2.75 3.11
C SER A 470 11.75 4.25 2.97
N ASP A 471 13.01 4.65 3.11
CA ASP A 471 13.50 6.03 3.01
C ASP A 471 13.73 6.50 1.55
N LEU A 472 13.73 5.57 0.59
CA LEU A 472 13.89 5.88 -0.83
C LEU A 472 12.57 6.39 -1.42
N LYS A 473 12.46 7.71 -1.63
CA LYS A 473 11.27 8.38 -2.20
C LYS A 473 10.71 7.72 -3.48
N ASP A 474 11.58 7.19 -4.33
CA ASP A 474 11.20 6.60 -5.61
C ASP A 474 11.01 5.08 -5.56
N ASN A 475 10.99 4.48 -4.36
CA ASN A 475 10.76 3.05 -4.21
C ASN A 475 9.34 2.68 -4.70
N PRO A 476 9.20 1.87 -5.76
CA PRO A 476 7.89 1.51 -6.28
C PRO A 476 7.01 0.75 -5.29
N LEU A 477 7.59 0.04 -4.32
CA LEU A 477 6.80 -0.69 -3.32
C LEU A 477 6.13 0.24 -2.29
N LEU A 478 6.56 1.49 -2.15
CA LEU A 478 5.89 2.45 -1.27
C LEU A 478 4.44 2.72 -1.70
N GLU A 479 4.19 2.80 -3.01
CA GLU A 479 2.84 3.02 -3.55
C GLU A 479 1.96 1.77 -3.37
N VAL A 480 2.58 0.59 -3.43
CA VAL A 480 1.88 -0.70 -3.45
C VAL A 480 1.59 -1.21 -2.05
N LEU A 481 2.58 -1.17 -1.14
CA LEU A 481 2.48 -1.72 0.21
C LEU A 481 2.21 -0.65 1.27
N GLY A 482 2.53 0.61 0.98
CA GLY A 482 2.52 1.69 1.95
C GLY A 482 3.78 1.72 2.82
N GLU A 483 4.10 2.91 3.34
CA GLU A 483 5.31 3.17 4.13
C GLU A 483 5.40 2.29 5.38
N GLU A 484 4.32 2.16 6.14
CA GLU A 484 4.32 1.42 7.41
C GLU A 484 4.51 -0.08 7.26
N HIS A 485 3.91 -0.64 6.21
CA HIS A 485 4.08 -2.06 5.92
C HIS A 485 5.52 -2.31 5.46
N LEU A 486 6.07 -1.45 4.60
CA LEU A 486 7.45 -1.56 4.14
C LEU A 486 8.47 -1.44 5.29
N LYS A 487 8.26 -0.50 6.22
CA LYS A 487 9.02 -0.38 7.47
C LYS A 487 8.93 -1.66 8.31
N TYR A 488 7.72 -2.20 8.49
CA TYR A 488 7.54 -3.46 9.22
C TYR A 488 8.29 -4.64 8.55
N LEU A 489 8.32 -4.71 7.22
CA LEU A 489 9.10 -5.70 6.48
C LEU A 489 10.61 -5.51 6.68
N GLU A 490 11.07 -4.26 6.67
CA GLU A 490 12.48 -3.90 6.94
C GLU A 490 12.92 -4.36 8.34
N TYR A 491 12.11 -4.06 9.36
CA TYR A 491 12.32 -4.47 10.75
C TYR A 491 12.38 -6.00 10.92
N THR A 492 11.45 -6.71 10.27
CA THR A 492 11.35 -8.17 10.44
C THR A 492 12.38 -8.95 9.63
N LEU A 493 12.69 -8.54 8.40
CA LEU A 493 13.51 -9.33 7.48
C LEU A 493 15.02 -9.03 7.56
N ILE A 494 15.46 -7.76 7.59
CA ILE A 494 16.87 -7.40 7.29
C ILE A 494 17.59 -6.55 8.36
N SER A 495 16.86 -5.98 9.32
CA SER A 495 17.31 -4.94 10.28
C SER A 495 17.43 -3.55 9.67
N ASN A 496 16.78 -2.57 10.31
CA ASN A 496 16.94 -1.16 9.99
C ASN A 496 18.25 -0.66 10.60
N VAL A 497 19.11 -0.05 9.77
CA VAL A 497 20.41 0.47 10.19
C VAL A 497 20.34 1.99 10.21
N ASP A 498 20.60 2.61 11.36
CA ASP A 498 20.59 4.06 11.47
C ASP A 498 21.88 4.70 10.92
N LYS A 499 21.95 6.04 10.96
CA LYS A 499 23.12 6.80 10.48
C LYS A 499 24.40 6.53 11.28
N ASN A 500 24.27 6.00 12.49
CA ASN A 500 25.38 5.67 13.39
C ASN A 500 25.79 4.18 13.31
N GLY A 501 25.10 3.38 12.49
CA GLY A 501 25.36 1.96 12.30
C GLY A 501 24.65 1.04 13.30
N LEU A 502 23.76 1.56 14.14
CA LEU A 502 22.95 0.77 15.06
C LEU A 502 21.91 -0.03 14.27
N LYS A 503 21.82 -1.34 14.53
CA LYS A 503 20.91 -2.26 13.83
C LYS A 503 19.73 -2.59 14.73
N VAL A 504 18.51 -2.30 14.26
CA VAL A 504 17.27 -2.58 14.98
C VAL A 504 16.38 -3.48 14.14
N GLY A 505 15.89 -4.59 14.70
CA GLY A 505 14.98 -5.52 14.02
C GLY A 505 15.26 -7.01 14.28
N LEU A 506 14.30 -7.86 13.91
CA LEU A 506 14.37 -9.32 14.09
C LEU A 506 15.35 -10.00 13.12
N ASN A 507 15.65 -9.37 11.99
CA ASN A 507 16.67 -9.81 11.04
C ASN A 507 16.50 -11.26 10.51
N LEU A 508 15.25 -11.72 10.38
CA LEU A 508 14.93 -13.13 10.12
C LEU A 508 15.63 -13.67 8.86
N ARG A 509 15.79 -12.85 7.83
CA ARG A 509 16.44 -13.23 6.57
C ARG A 509 17.92 -13.50 6.75
N ASN A 510 18.67 -12.67 7.46
CA ASN A 510 20.11 -12.87 7.60
C ASN A 510 20.44 -13.99 8.59
N VAL A 511 19.66 -14.13 9.68
CA VAL A 511 19.76 -15.28 10.59
C VAL A 511 19.61 -16.58 9.78
N CYS A 512 18.65 -16.58 8.85
CA CYS A 512 18.33 -17.72 8.03
C CYS A 512 19.35 -18.03 6.92
N MET A 513 19.69 -17.04 6.09
CA MET A 513 20.57 -17.23 4.93
C MET A 513 22.04 -17.48 5.28
N HIS A 514 22.45 -17.18 6.52
CA HIS A 514 23.80 -17.43 7.01
C HIS A 514 23.90 -18.60 8.00
N SER A 515 22.79 -19.33 8.23
CA SER A 515 22.72 -20.42 9.20
C SER A 515 23.25 -20.04 10.59
N ALA A 516 23.08 -18.78 10.98
CA ALA A 516 23.58 -18.23 12.23
C ALA A 516 22.58 -18.47 13.38
N TYR A 517 22.04 -19.69 13.45
CA TYR A 517 21.06 -20.09 14.45
C TYR A 517 21.77 -20.57 15.72
N ASP A 518 21.28 -20.13 16.87
CA ASP A 518 21.44 -20.90 18.09
C ASP A 518 20.29 -21.93 18.13
N TRP A 519 20.64 -23.21 17.97
CA TRP A 519 19.68 -24.30 17.89
C TRP A 519 18.92 -24.51 19.19
N ASP A 520 19.54 -24.21 20.33
CA ASP A 520 18.94 -24.40 21.65
C ASP A 520 18.00 -23.23 22.02
N GLU A 521 18.17 -22.07 21.36
CA GLU A 521 17.41 -20.85 21.64
C GLU A 521 16.42 -20.45 20.52
N PHE A 522 16.31 -21.22 19.42
CA PHE A 522 15.43 -20.87 18.30
C PHE A 522 13.94 -20.89 18.69
N ASP A 523 13.28 -19.74 18.56
CA ASP A 523 11.83 -19.62 18.72
C ASP A 523 11.08 -20.00 17.44
N ILE A 524 10.30 -21.09 17.50
CA ILE A 524 9.40 -21.54 16.42
C ILE A 524 8.35 -20.49 16.03
N GLY A 525 8.08 -19.50 16.90
CA GLY A 525 7.24 -18.34 16.60
C GLY A 525 7.73 -17.53 15.39
N ASN A 526 9.05 -17.49 15.15
CA ASN A 526 9.64 -16.82 14.00
C ASN A 526 9.16 -17.39 12.66
N THR A 527 8.94 -18.70 12.58
CA THR A 527 8.39 -19.35 11.39
C THR A 527 6.94 -18.90 11.14
N MET A 528 6.12 -18.79 12.19
CA MET A 528 4.77 -18.25 12.07
C MET A 528 4.76 -16.79 11.63
N ILE A 529 5.62 -15.95 12.22
CA ILE A 529 5.79 -14.55 11.80
C ILE A 529 6.14 -14.46 10.32
N SER A 530 6.98 -15.36 9.79
CA SER A 530 7.30 -15.37 8.35
C SER A 530 6.10 -15.70 7.45
N ILE A 531 5.23 -16.64 7.87
CA ILE A 531 4.00 -16.99 7.14
C ILE A 531 3.01 -15.81 7.19
N MET A 532 2.92 -15.14 8.35
CA MET A 532 2.14 -13.91 8.51
C MET A 532 2.64 -12.81 7.55
N ILE A 533 3.95 -12.60 7.46
CA ILE A 533 4.57 -11.62 6.58
C ILE A 533 4.24 -11.90 5.11
N LEU A 534 4.44 -13.14 4.65
CA LEU A 534 4.10 -13.52 3.27
C LEU A 534 2.61 -13.25 2.98
N THR A 535 1.73 -13.57 3.94
CA THR A 535 0.29 -13.30 3.79
C THR A 535 -0.02 -11.82 3.73
N GLY A 536 0.60 -11.01 4.60
CA GLY A 536 0.46 -9.56 4.57
C GLY A 536 0.86 -8.98 3.21
N ILE A 537 1.99 -9.42 2.66
CA ILE A 537 2.48 -9.01 1.34
C ILE A 537 1.47 -9.38 0.24
N VAL A 538 1.06 -10.65 0.16
CA VAL A 538 0.13 -11.10 -0.90
C VAL A 538 -1.21 -10.39 -0.80
N ASN A 539 -1.74 -10.21 0.41
CA ASN A 539 -3.02 -9.51 0.61
C ASN A 539 -2.92 -8.02 0.24
N ALA A 540 -1.84 -7.34 0.63
CA ALA A 540 -1.62 -5.93 0.28
C ALA A 540 -1.53 -5.75 -1.24
N LEU A 541 -0.76 -6.61 -1.92
CA LEU A 541 -0.65 -6.63 -3.38
C LEU A 541 -2.02 -6.88 -4.02
N PHE A 542 -2.76 -7.88 -3.55
CA PHE A 542 -4.08 -8.22 -4.08
C PHE A 542 -5.05 -7.03 -3.93
N LEU A 543 -5.13 -6.41 -2.76
CA LEU A 543 -6.00 -5.26 -2.51
C LEU A 543 -5.65 -4.08 -3.42
N TYR A 544 -4.36 -3.78 -3.59
CA TYR A 544 -3.89 -2.71 -4.45
C TYR A 544 -4.30 -2.92 -5.92
N TYR A 545 -3.93 -4.07 -6.51
CA TYR A 545 -4.23 -4.34 -7.91
C TYR A 545 -5.73 -4.54 -8.16
N ASN A 546 -6.46 -5.12 -7.21
CA ASN A 546 -7.91 -5.26 -7.31
C ASN A 546 -8.63 -3.90 -7.28
N LYS A 547 -8.13 -2.93 -6.51
CA LYS A 547 -8.64 -1.54 -6.53
C LYS A 547 -8.46 -0.91 -7.92
N ILE A 548 -7.28 -1.09 -8.54
CA ILE A 548 -6.99 -0.59 -9.89
C ILE A 548 -7.91 -1.24 -10.94
N VAL A 549 -8.07 -2.56 -10.90
CA VAL A 549 -8.97 -3.30 -11.81
C VAL A 549 -10.42 -2.83 -11.65
N SER A 550 -10.89 -2.70 -10.41
CA SER A 550 -12.26 -2.27 -10.10
C SER A 550 -12.55 -0.87 -10.65
N LEU A 551 -11.60 0.06 -10.50
CA LEU A 551 -11.71 1.42 -11.05
C LEU A 551 -11.76 1.41 -12.59
N ARG A 552 -10.90 0.61 -13.25
CA ARG A 552 -10.94 0.43 -14.71
C ARG A 552 -12.28 -0.13 -15.18
N TYR A 553 -12.82 -1.13 -14.47
CA TYR A 553 -14.11 -1.74 -14.81
C TYR A 553 -15.28 -0.76 -14.61
N GLN A 554 -15.32 -0.03 -13.49
CA GLN A 554 -16.36 0.99 -13.25
C GLN A 554 -16.36 2.06 -14.34
N ASN A 555 -15.18 2.57 -14.71
CA ASN A 555 -15.05 3.53 -15.81
C ASN A 555 -15.58 2.94 -17.14
N LYS A 556 -15.28 1.66 -17.43
CA LYS A 556 -15.80 0.96 -18.63
C LYS A 556 -17.32 0.86 -18.61
N VAL A 557 -17.93 0.52 -17.46
CA VAL A 557 -19.39 0.38 -17.31
C VAL A 557 -20.10 1.73 -17.43
N GLU A 558 -19.59 2.78 -16.77
CA GLU A 558 -20.19 4.12 -16.86
C GLU A 558 -20.13 4.69 -18.26
N LYS A 559 -18.99 4.52 -18.96
CA LYS A 559 -18.86 4.91 -20.36
C LYS A 559 -19.80 4.11 -21.27
N LYS A 560 -19.92 2.79 -21.08
CA LYS A 560 -20.89 1.96 -21.84
C LYS A 560 -22.33 2.41 -21.67
N LYS A 561 -22.76 2.75 -20.44
CA LYS A 561 -24.11 3.29 -20.17
C LYS A 561 -24.40 4.60 -20.93
N LYS A 562 -23.40 5.48 -21.07
CA LYS A 562 -23.54 6.72 -21.86
C LYS A 562 -23.73 6.41 -23.34
N ILE A 563 -22.95 5.47 -23.88
CA ILE A 563 -23.06 5.00 -25.28
C ILE A 563 -24.44 4.38 -25.54
N ASP A 564 -24.87 3.43 -24.70
CA ASP A 564 -26.17 2.76 -24.86
C ASP A 564 -27.35 3.76 -24.80
N SER A 565 -27.26 4.79 -23.95
CA SER A 565 -28.26 5.85 -23.88
C SER A 565 -28.29 6.73 -25.13
N ALA A 566 -27.13 7.00 -25.74
CA ALA A 566 -27.05 7.75 -27.00
C ALA A 566 -27.65 6.96 -28.17
N ILE A 567 -27.35 5.65 -28.26
CA ILE A 567 -27.91 4.73 -29.26
C ILE A 567 -29.43 4.70 -29.16
N ALA A 568 -29.99 4.50 -27.95
CA ALA A 568 -31.44 4.46 -27.76
C ALA A 568 -32.15 5.76 -28.19
N LYS A 569 -31.53 6.93 -27.94
CA LYS A 569 -32.05 8.22 -28.40
C LYS A 569 -31.99 8.37 -29.93
N GLN A 570 -30.99 7.78 -30.56
CA GLN A 570 -30.83 7.80 -32.01
C GLN A 570 -31.82 6.85 -32.69
N GLU A 571 -32.01 5.65 -32.16
CA GLU A 571 -33.01 4.67 -32.65
C GLU A 571 -34.44 5.23 -32.55
N ALA A 572 -34.77 5.93 -31.46
CA ALA A 572 -36.06 6.59 -31.32
C ALA A 572 -36.31 7.65 -32.40
N LEU A 573 -35.28 8.44 -32.75
CA LEU A 573 -35.37 9.42 -33.84
C LEU A 573 -35.46 8.75 -35.21
N LEU A 574 -34.75 7.64 -35.42
CA LEU A 574 -34.82 6.87 -36.66
C LEU A 574 -36.22 6.26 -36.87
N GLU A 575 -36.83 5.74 -35.82
CA GLU A 575 -38.22 5.25 -35.88
C GLU A 575 -39.21 6.39 -36.12
N GLU A 576 -39.01 7.56 -35.51
CA GLU A 576 -39.81 8.75 -35.83
C GLU A 576 -39.65 9.15 -37.30
N LEU A 577 -38.42 9.14 -37.84
CA LEU A 577 -38.16 9.42 -39.26
C LEU A 577 -38.86 8.43 -40.19
N LYS A 578 -38.78 7.12 -39.92
CA LYS A 578 -39.48 6.09 -40.71
C LYS A 578 -40.99 6.31 -40.71
N LEU A 579 -41.57 6.65 -39.56
CA LEU A 579 -42.99 6.97 -39.43
C LEU A 579 -43.37 8.21 -40.24
N ILE A 580 -42.53 9.26 -40.21
CA ILE A 580 -42.75 10.48 -41.01
C ILE A 580 -42.59 10.20 -42.50
N GLU A 581 -41.60 9.40 -42.90
CA GLU A 581 -41.35 9.03 -44.30
C GLU A 581 -42.49 8.19 -44.89
N CYS A 582 -43.04 7.26 -44.09
CA CYS A 582 -44.25 6.52 -44.45
C CYS A 582 -45.43 7.47 -44.68
N ARG A 583 -45.66 8.41 -43.75
CA ARG A 583 -46.69 9.45 -43.88
C ARG A 583 -46.45 10.37 -45.08
N ASN A 584 -45.20 10.75 -45.36
CA ASN A 584 -44.83 11.56 -46.53
C ASN A 584 -45.15 10.81 -47.82
N SER A 585 -44.84 9.52 -47.88
CA SER A 585 -45.12 8.67 -49.04
C SER A 585 -46.63 8.49 -49.25
N GLU A 586 -47.41 8.33 -48.19
CA GLU A 586 -48.87 8.28 -48.24
C GLU A 586 -49.47 9.61 -48.70
N ALA A 587 -49.07 10.74 -48.09
CA ALA A 587 -49.52 12.08 -48.46
C ALA A 587 -49.15 12.42 -49.91
N PHE A 588 -47.95 12.03 -50.35
CA PHE A 588 -47.51 12.20 -51.73
C PHE A 588 -48.33 11.35 -52.70
N ARG A 589 -48.65 10.11 -52.33
CA ARG A 589 -49.53 9.23 -53.14
C ARG A 589 -50.94 9.80 -53.25
N GLU A 590 -51.52 10.29 -52.15
CA GLU A 590 -52.83 10.96 -52.15
C GLU A 590 -52.83 12.22 -53.01
N LEU A 591 -51.74 13.00 -52.93
CA LEU A 591 -51.54 14.18 -53.75
C LEU A 591 -51.39 13.81 -55.23
N GLN A 592 -50.66 12.75 -55.57
CA GLN A 592 -50.59 12.21 -56.94
C GLN A 592 -51.97 11.72 -57.44
N GLU A 593 -52.75 11.04 -56.60
CA GLU A 593 -54.10 10.59 -56.96
C GLU A 593 -55.07 11.76 -57.16
N GLN A 594 -55.00 12.80 -56.33
CA GLN A 594 -55.75 14.05 -56.55
C GLN A 594 -55.30 14.76 -57.83
N THR A 595 -54.00 14.80 -58.10
CA THR A 595 -53.44 15.40 -59.33
C THR A 595 -53.85 14.61 -60.58
N LYS A 596 -54.04 13.29 -60.47
CA LYS A 596 -54.62 12.45 -61.54
C LYS A 596 -56.13 12.67 -61.72
N LYS A 597 -56.86 13.02 -60.65
CA LYS A 597 -58.31 13.35 -60.71
C LYS A 597 -58.59 14.76 -61.24
N LEU A 598 -57.63 15.67 -61.12
CA LEU A 598 -57.61 16.92 -61.88
C LEU A 598 -57.50 16.54 -63.36
N ASN A 599 -58.59 16.68 -64.11
CA ASN A 599 -58.53 16.60 -65.56
C ASN A 599 -57.80 17.86 -66.04
N ILE A 600 -56.47 17.81 -66.04
CA ILE A 600 -55.55 18.94 -66.29
C ILE A 600 -55.99 19.74 -67.52
N THR A 601 -56.48 19.05 -68.55
CA THR A 601 -57.03 19.65 -69.76
C THR A 601 -58.26 20.54 -69.50
N THR A 602 -59.22 20.08 -68.69
CA THR A 602 -60.44 20.82 -68.35
C THR A 602 -60.16 21.98 -67.39
N THR A 603 -59.30 21.79 -66.39
CA THR A 603 -58.93 22.85 -65.44
C THR A 603 -58.12 23.96 -66.08
N ILE A 604 -57.21 23.63 -67.01
CA ILE A 604 -56.49 24.63 -67.82
C ILE A 604 -57.44 25.35 -68.78
N LEU A 605 -58.40 24.64 -69.41
CA LEU A 605 -59.43 25.26 -70.25
C LEU A 605 -60.31 26.24 -69.47
N ASP A 606 -60.72 25.88 -68.26
CA ASP A 606 -61.56 26.72 -67.41
C ASP A 606 -60.80 27.95 -66.87
N LEU A 607 -59.51 27.80 -66.52
CA LEU A 607 -58.64 28.91 -66.09
C LEU A 607 -58.28 29.87 -67.23
N LEU A 608 -58.01 29.36 -68.44
CA LEU A 608 -57.75 30.20 -69.62
C LEU A 608 -59.00 30.98 -70.04
N LYS A 609 -60.19 30.36 -69.92
CA LYS A 609 -61.48 31.06 -70.11
C LYS A 609 -61.73 32.12 -69.04
N ALA A 610 -61.43 31.83 -67.77
CA ALA A 610 -61.59 32.78 -66.67
C ALA A 610 -60.67 34.01 -66.77
N ASN A 611 -59.48 33.86 -67.39
CA ASN A 611 -58.54 34.95 -67.66
C ASN A 611 -58.76 35.66 -69.01
N GLY A 612 -59.88 35.41 -69.71
CA GLY A 612 -60.30 36.16 -70.89
C GLY A 612 -59.67 35.74 -72.23
N VAL A 613 -59.04 34.56 -72.30
CA VAL A 613 -58.47 34.03 -73.56
C VAL A 613 -59.59 33.47 -74.44
N LYS A 614 -59.67 33.93 -75.70
CA LYS A 614 -60.70 33.49 -76.65
C LYS A 614 -60.46 32.04 -77.07
N GLU A 615 -61.56 31.30 -77.26
CA GLU A 615 -61.56 29.85 -77.51
C GLU A 615 -60.76 29.43 -78.77
N GLU A 616 -60.60 30.35 -79.71
CA GLU A 616 -59.86 30.21 -80.98
C GLU A 616 -58.32 30.21 -80.78
N ASP A 617 -57.81 30.96 -79.79
CA ASP A 617 -56.37 31.08 -79.49
C ASP A 617 -55.84 29.90 -78.65
N ILE A 618 -56.74 29.22 -77.94
CA ILE A 618 -56.41 28.07 -77.06
C ILE A 618 -55.89 26.89 -77.89
N LYS A 619 -56.43 26.66 -79.10
CA LYS A 619 -55.93 25.62 -80.02
C LYS A 619 -54.51 25.90 -80.51
N VAL A 620 -54.20 27.16 -80.80
CA VAL A 620 -52.87 27.59 -81.26
C VAL A 620 -51.84 27.48 -80.12
N PHE A 621 -52.23 27.84 -78.89
CA PHE A 621 -51.38 27.74 -77.70
C PHE A 621 -51.05 26.27 -77.34
N LEU A 622 -52.02 25.36 -77.47
CA LEU A 622 -51.82 23.91 -77.23
C LEU A 622 -50.98 23.24 -78.33
N GLU A 623 -51.09 23.67 -79.59
CA GLU A 623 -50.23 23.17 -80.68
C GLU A 623 -48.78 23.66 -80.58
N LYS A 624 -48.55 24.90 -80.11
CA LYS A 624 -47.20 25.47 -79.96
C LYS A 624 -46.40 24.85 -78.82
N ASN A 625 -47.07 24.33 -77.79
CA ASN A 625 -46.46 23.74 -76.58
C ASN A 625 -46.43 22.19 -76.58
N LYS A 626 -46.63 21.54 -77.74
CA LYS A 626 -46.58 20.07 -77.89
C LYS A 626 -45.23 19.42 -77.52
N MET A 627 -44.16 20.18 -77.25
CA MET A 627 -42.83 19.65 -76.88
C MET A 627 -42.35 19.97 -75.46
N GLY A 628 -43.20 20.49 -74.58
CA GLY A 628 -42.86 20.66 -73.17
C GLY A 628 -43.83 21.57 -72.45
N ILE A 629 -44.17 21.23 -71.21
CA ILE A 629 -44.95 22.08 -70.32
C ILE A 629 -44.15 23.38 -70.10
N SER A 630 -44.67 24.54 -70.51
CA SER A 630 -43.98 25.83 -70.29
C SER A 630 -43.85 26.12 -68.79
N SER A 631 -42.81 26.87 -68.40
CA SER A 631 -42.55 27.27 -67.01
C SER A 631 -43.77 27.96 -66.36
N GLU A 632 -44.50 28.76 -67.13
CA GLU A 632 -45.72 29.44 -66.71
C GLU A 632 -46.85 28.44 -66.36
N LEU A 633 -46.99 27.36 -67.12
CA LEU A 633 -48.00 26.32 -66.87
C LEU A 633 -47.63 25.49 -65.63
N GLN A 634 -46.34 25.22 -65.41
CA GLN A 634 -45.85 24.58 -64.18
C GLN A 634 -46.13 25.47 -62.97
N GLU A 635 -45.90 26.78 -63.08
CA GLU A 635 -46.15 27.76 -62.02
C GLU A 635 -47.64 27.90 -61.69
N MET A 636 -48.52 27.88 -62.69
CA MET A 636 -49.97 27.85 -62.48
C MET A 636 -50.46 26.56 -61.80
N ILE A 637 -49.96 25.40 -62.22
CA ILE A 637 -50.27 24.11 -61.58
C ILE A 637 -49.78 24.11 -60.13
N LEU A 638 -48.56 24.61 -59.88
CA LEU A 638 -47.99 24.75 -58.54
C LEU A 638 -48.86 25.67 -57.67
N ASN A 639 -49.33 26.81 -58.21
CA ASN A 639 -50.19 27.77 -57.51
C ASN A 639 -51.56 27.19 -57.13
N GLU A 640 -52.15 26.32 -57.96
CA GLU A 640 -53.40 25.64 -57.58
C GLU A 640 -53.20 24.45 -56.64
N MET A 641 -52.13 23.67 -56.84
CA MET A 641 -51.75 22.63 -55.90
C MET A 641 -51.49 23.21 -54.51
N GLN A 642 -50.86 24.39 -54.44
CA GLN A 642 -50.66 25.15 -53.20
C GLN A 642 -51.96 25.49 -52.47
N LYS A 643 -53.12 25.57 -53.13
CA LYS A 643 -54.41 25.82 -52.44
C LYS A 643 -55.02 24.54 -51.83
N SER A 644 -54.52 23.36 -52.19
CA SER A 644 -54.99 22.09 -51.64
C SER A 644 -54.54 21.91 -50.19
N LYS A 645 -55.44 21.38 -49.35
CA LYS A 645 -55.14 20.96 -47.98
C LYS A 645 -54.06 19.86 -47.96
N ASN A 646 -54.09 18.94 -48.92
CA ASN A 646 -53.13 17.83 -49.01
C ASN A 646 -51.71 18.31 -49.37
N TYR A 647 -51.58 19.40 -50.13
CA TYR A 647 -50.26 20.01 -50.41
C TYR A 647 -49.68 20.64 -49.16
N HIS A 648 -50.49 21.36 -48.38
CA HIS A 648 -50.05 21.92 -47.10
C HIS A 648 -49.70 20.81 -46.09
N GLU A 649 -50.45 19.72 -46.04
CA GLU A 649 -50.13 18.55 -45.21
C GLU A 649 -48.81 17.89 -45.64
N TYR A 650 -48.58 17.72 -46.95
CA TYR A 650 -47.32 17.20 -47.50
C TYR A 650 -46.12 18.12 -47.21
N ILE A 651 -46.25 19.44 -47.43
CA ILE A 651 -45.18 20.41 -47.15
C ILE A 651 -44.89 20.51 -45.64
N ASN A 652 -45.92 20.45 -44.78
CA ASN A 652 -45.70 20.44 -43.34
C ASN A 652 -45.02 19.14 -42.87
N ALA A 653 -45.37 18.01 -43.47
CA ALA A 653 -44.73 16.72 -43.18
C ALA A 653 -43.29 16.65 -43.71
N LEU A 654 -42.99 17.25 -44.87
CA LEU A 654 -41.64 17.49 -45.38
C LEU A 654 -40.81 18.40 -44.45
N LYS A 655 -41.36 19.54 -44.02
CA LYS A 655 -40.69 20.43 -43.05
C LYS A 655 -40.42 19.72 -41.74
N LYS A 656 -41.37 18.91 -41.26
CA LYS A 656 -41.18 18.09 -40.06
C LYS A 656 -40.08 17.05 -40.28
N TYR A 657 -40.07 16.37 -41.43
CA TYR A 657 -39.02 15.45 -41.81
C TYR A 657 -37.65 16.13 -41.80
N ASP A 658 -37.50 17.29 -42.45
CA ASP A 658 -36.24 18.02 -42.49
C ASP A 658 -35.75 18.40 -41.08
N ILE A 659 -36.63 18.87 -40.18
CA ILE A 659 -36.26 19.21 -38.80
C ILE A 659 -35.79 17.97 -38.03
N VAL A 660 -36.53 16.86 -38.11
CA VAL A 660 -36.18 15.62 -37.39
C VAL A 660 -34.92 14.98 -38.00
N HIS A 661 -34.74 15.09 -39.31
CA HIS A 661 -33.57 14.59 -40.04
C HIS A 661 -32.32 15.42 -39.71
N ASP A 662 -32.43 16.74 -39.65
CA ASP A 662 -31.37 17.63 -39.14
C ASP A 662 -30.96 17.23 -37.71
N GLN A 663 -31.93 17.00 -36.81
CA GLN A 663 -31.66 16.57 -35.43
C GLN A 663 -31.00 15.18 -35.36
N TYR A 664 -31.48 14.24 -36.18
CA TYR A 664 -30.90 12.91 -36.31
C TYR A 664 -29.45 12.99 -36.79
N VAL A 665 -29.19 13.75 -37.86
CA VAL A 665 -27.85 13.92 -38.43
C VAL A 665 -26.90 14.60 -37.44
N GLN A 666 -27.33 15.63 -36.72
CA GLN A 666 -26.49 16.28 -35.70
C GLN A 666 -26.13 15.32 -34.56
N LYS A 667 -27.10 14.54 -34.06
CA LYS A 667 -26.82 13.54 -33.03
C LYS A 667 -25.93 12.40 -33.52
N LEU A 668 -26.13 11.95 -34.76
CA LEU A 668 -25.31 10.94 -35.41
C LEU A 668 -23.85 11.40 -35.52
N LEU A 669 -23.61 12.63 -35.96
CA LEU A 669 -22.26 13.22 -36.03
C LEU A 669 -21.66 13.42 -34.63
N GLY A 670 -22.45 13.88 -33.65
CA GLY A 670 -22.02 13.98 -32.26
C GLY A 670 -21.58 12.63 -31.68
N TYR A 671 -22.38 11.58 -31.91
CA TYR A 671 -22.08 10.21 -31.50
C TYR A 671 -20.74 9.71 -32.06
N TYR A 672 -20.50 9.92 -33.36
CA TYR A 672 -19.22 9.52 -33.96
C TYR A 672 -18.03 10.36 -33.47
N SER A 673 -18.24 11.65 -33.18
CA SER A 673 -17.21 12.50 -32.59
C SER A 673 -16.80 12.01 -31.19
N ASP A 674 -17.78 11.62 -30.36
CA ASP A 674 -17.53 11.12 -29.01
C ASP A 674 -16.78 9.78 -29.04
N ILE A 675 -17.15 8.87 -29.94
CA ILE A 675 -16.43 7.60 -30.15
C ILE A 675 -14.97 7.85 -30.52
N LEU A 676 -14.69 8.81 -31.41
CA LEU A 676 -13.33 9.11 -31.83
C LEU A 676 -12.46 9.62 -30.66
N MET A 677 -13.01 10.49 -29.83
CA MET A 677 -12.35 10.99 -28.62
C MET A 677 -12.10 9.87 -27.62
N ASP A 678 -13.11 9.05 -27.35
CA ASP A 678 -12.98 7.91 -26.43
C ASP A 678 -11.93 6.90 -26.92
N LYS A 679 -11.84 6.60 -28.22
CA LYS A 679 -10.81 5.68 -28.76
C LYS A 679 -9.39 6.18 -28.56
N LYS A 680 -9.16 7.50 -28.64
CA LYS A 680 -7.83 8.09 -28.37
C LYS A 680 -7.44 7.99 -26.88
N GLU A 681 -8.42 7.95 -25.98
CA GLU A 681 -8.19 7.85 -24.54
C GLU A 681 -8.22 6.42 -24.00
N LEU A 682 -9.04 5.53 -24.57
CA LEU A 682 -9.27 4.17 -24.05
C LEU A 682 -8.14 3.20 -24.38
N PHE A 683 -7.61 3.27 -25.60
CA PHE A 683 -6.72 2.24 -26.10
C PHE A 683 -5.27 2.68 -25.95
N SER A 684 -4.46 1.78 -25.38
CA SER A 684 -3.02 1.97 -25.35
C SER A 684 -2.48 2.18 -26.77
N LYS A 685 -1.36 2.88 -26.88
CA LYS A 685 -0.68 3.04 -28.17
C LYS A 685 -0.40 1.67 -28.83
N GLU A 686 0.01 0.70 -28.01
CA GLU A 686 0.26 -0.69 -28.44
C GLU A 686 -0.99 -1.34 -29.04
N TYR A 687 -2.17 -1.17 -28.42
CA TYR A 687 -3.42 -1.71 -28.95
C TYR A 687 -3.79 -1.11 -30.31
N ASN A 688 -3.63 0.21 -30.46
CA ASN A 688 -3.87 0.90 -31.73
C ASN A 688 -2.87 0.46 -32.81
N ASP A 689 -1.59 0.30 -32.46
CA ASP A 689 -0.55 -0.18 -33.37
C ASP A 689 -0.86 -1.63 -33.86
N SER A 690 -1.37 -2.49 -32.98
CA SER A 690 -1.82 -3.85 -33.32
C SER A 690 -3.05 -3.86 -34.24
N LEU A 691 -4.04 -2.99 -33.99
CA LEU A 691 -5.20 -2.85 -34.88
C LEU A 691 -4.78 -2.37 -36.28
N ASP A 692 -3.84 -1.43 -36.36
CA ASP A 692 -3.31 -0.94 -37.63
C ASP A 692 -2.50 -2.03 -38.37
N SER A 693 -1.80 -2.89 -37.63
CA SER A 693 -1.12 -4.07 -38.21
C SER A 693 -2.12 -5.08 -38.80
N LEU A 694 -3.19 -5.40 -38.07
CA LEU A 694 -4.25 -6.30 -38.54
C LEU A 694 -5.03 -5.72 -39.74
N ALA A 695 -5.27 -4.41 -39.73
CA ALA A 695 -5.90 -3.70 -40.84
C ALA A 695 -5.09 -3.83 -42.14
N LYS A 696 -3.76 -3.73 -42.07
CA LYS A 696 -2.86 -3.98 -43.22
C LYS A 696 -2.95 -5.41 -43.75
N GLN A 697 -3.31 -6.35 -42.90
CA GLN A 697 -3.58 -7.74 -43.26
C GLN A 697 -5.04 -8.00 -43.69
N GLY A 698 -5.85 -6.95 -43.86
CA GLY A 698 -7.26 -7.03 -44.28
C GLY A 698 -8.26 -7.36 -43.19
N PHE A 699 -7.83 -7.45 -41.92
CA PHE A 699 -8.72 -7.59 -40.78
C PHE A 699 -9.06 -6.22 -40.24
N LEU A 700 -9.97 -5.55 -40.95
CA LEU A 700 -10.51 -4.25 -40.57
C LEU A 700 -11.48 -4.44 -39.40
N LEU A 701 -10.95 -4.65 -38.20
CA LEU A 701 -11.76 -4.77 -36.99
C LEU A 701 -12.46 -3.42 -36.72
N TYR A 702 -13.74 -3.47 -36.37
CA TYR A 702 -14.69 -2.34 -36.37
C TYR A 702 -14.06 -0.97 -36.04
N PHE A 703 -13.96 -0.08 -37.05
CA PHE A 703 -13.42 1.25 -36.84
C PHE A 703 -14.41 2.21 -36.18
N LEU A 704 -15.73 2.01 -36.35
CA LEU A 704 -16.76 2.82 -35.68
C LEU A 704 -17.32 2.19 -34.40
N ARG A 705 -17.03 0.92 -34.10
CA ARG A 705 -17.44 0.26 -32.84
C ARG A 705 -16.24 -0.12 -31.99
N THR A 706 -16.45 -0.40 -30.71
CA THR A 706 -15.43 -1.00 -29.85
C THR A 706 -15.31 -2.49 -30.21
N PRO A 707 -14.12 -2.98 -30.61
CA PRO A 707 -13.93 -4.40 -30.84
C PRO A 707 -14.19 -5.17 -29.54
N ASP A 708 -15.03 -6.18 -29.58
CA ASP A 708 -15.29 -7.08 -28.43
C ASP A 708 -14.22 -8.18 -28.40
N ILE A 709 -12.95 -7.76 -28.46
CA ILE A 709 -11.76 -8.63 -28.49
C ILE A 709 -10.82 -8.16 -27.39
N ASP A 710 -10.51 -9.06 -26.46
CA ASP A 710 -9.57 -8.79 -25.38
C ASP A 710 -8.18 -8.45 -25.92
N GLU A 711 -7.50 -7.50 -25.28
CA GLU A 711 -6.18 -7.02 -25.73
C GLU A 711 -5.15 -8.16 -25.81
N GLU A 712 -5.22 -9.13 -24.89
CA GLU A 712 -4.34 -10.32 -24.87
C GLU A 712 -4.47 -11.19 -26.12
N VAL A 713 -5.67 -11.25 -26.71
CA VAL A 713 -5.90 -12.00 -27.96
C VAL A 713 -5.28 -11.24 -29.14
N LEU A 714 -5.37 -9.91 -29.12
CA LEU A 714 -4.85 -8.99 -30.14
C LEU A 714 -3.32 -8.89 -30.17
N PHE A 715 -2.63 -9.08 -29.04
CA PHE A 715 -1.17 -8.91 -28.94
C PHE A 715 -0.33 -10.13 -29.35
N ASN A 716 -0.93 -11.29 -29.65
CA ASN A 716 -0.19 -12.50 -29.99
C ASN A 716 -0.31 -12.80 -31.48
N GLU A 717 0.81 -12.74 -32.21
CA GLU A 717 0.86 -12.95 -33.67
C GLU A 717 0.34 -14.34 -34.11
N ASN A 718 0.29 -15.33 -33.20
CA ASN A 718 -0.24 -16.67 -33.46
C ASN A 718 -1.78 -16.78 -33.31
N ASN A 719 -2.50 -15.71 -32.93
CA ASN A 719 -3.94 -15.75 -32.67
C ASN A 719 -4.82 -15.39 -33.88
N LEU A 720 -4.26 -15.20 -35.08
CA LEU A 720 -5.01 -14.91 -36.31
C LEU A 720 -6.11 -15.94 -36.60
N GLU A 721 -5.86 -17.22 -36.32
CA GLU A 721 -6.88 -18.28 -36.45
C GLU A 721 -8.01 -18.11 -35.44
N ILE A 722 -7.70 -17.73 -34.19
CA ILE A 722 -8.71 -17.46 -33.15
C ILE A 722 -9.58 -16.27 -33.55
N ILE A 723 -8.98 -15.21 -34.11
CA ILE A 723 -9.73 -14.04 -34.62
C ILE A 723 -10.64 -14.46 -35.77
N VAL A 724 -10.15 -15.26 -36.73
CA VAL A 724 -10.96 -15.79 -37.84
C VAL A 724 -12.12 -16.63 -37.31
N GLU A 725 -11.90 -17.49 -36.31
CA GLU A 725 -12.96 -18.32 -35.71
C GLU A 725 -14.00 -17.49 -34.94
N GLN A 726 -13.56 -16.53 -34.12
CA GLN A 726 -14.46 -15.64 -33.39
C GLN A 726 -15.31 -14.79 -34.35
N MET A 727 -14.70 -14.23 -35.39
CA MET A 727 -15.43 -13.44 -36.39
C MET A 727 -16.38 -14.32 -37.20
N SER A 728 -16.01 -15.56 -37.50
CA SER A 728 -16.90 -16.51 -38.17
C SER A 728 -18.15 -16.84 -37.34
N LEU A 729 -18.02 -16.89 -36.01
CA LEU A 729 -19.17 -17.00 -35.11
C LEU A 729 -20.02 -15.73 -35.09
N GLN A 730 -19.40 -14.54 -35.16
CA GLN A 730 -20.13 -13.27 -35.25
C GLN A 730 -20.93 -13.14 -36.55
N VAL A 731 -20.46 -13.70 -37.67
CA VAL A 731 -21.20 -13.70 -38.95
C VAL A 731 -22.61 -14.26 -38.76
N ARG A 732 -22.77 -15.34 -37.97
CA ARG A 732 -24.08 -15.97 -37.72
C ARG A 732 -25.06 -15.09 -36.95
N ASN A 733 -24.58 -14.35 -35.96
CA ASN A 733 -25.44 -13.61 -35.05
C ASN A 733 -25.71 -12.19 -35.56
N THR A 734 -24.68 -11.52 -36.07
CA THR A 734 -24.73 -10.11 -36.45
C THR A 734 -25.44 -9.90 -37.78
N TYR A 735 -25.17 -10.74 -38.79
CA TYR A 735 -25.80 -10.58 -40.11
C TYR A 735 -27.23 -11.09 -40.15
N ARG A 736 -27.63 -11.97 -39.21
CA ARG A 736 -29.00 -12.48 -39.09
C ARG A 736 -30.03 -11.38 -38.88
N ASP A 737 -29.68 -10.37 -38.07
CA ASP A 737 -30.54 -9.21 -37.86
C ASP A 737 -30.54 -8.26 -39.07
N PHE A 738 -29.42 -8.19 -39.80
CA PHE A 738 -29.27 -7.33 -40.97
C PHE A 738 -30.18 -7.74 -42.14
N TYR A 739 -30.30 -9.03 -42.46
CA TYR A 739 -31.19 -9.50 -43.55
C TYR A 739 -32.62 -9.83 -43.10
N ASN A 740 -32.93 -9.75 -41.80
CA ASN A 740 -34.32 -9.73 -41.33
C ASN A 740 -34.94 -8.32 -41.46
N ASN A 741 -34.12 -7.30 -41.75
CA ASN A 741 -34.55 -5.94 -42.00
C ASN A 741 -35.02 -5.76 -43.46
N LYS A 742 -36.35 -5.77 -43.66
CA LYS A 742 -37.00 -5.61 -44.98
C LYS A 742 -36.70 -4.28 -45.71
N TYR A 743 -36.03 -3.34 -45.07
CA TYR A 743 -35.76 -2.01 -45.64
C TYR A 743 -34.34 -1.86 -46.23
N SER A 744 -33.45 -2.84 -46.04
CA SER A 744 -32.08 -2.78 -46.62
C SER A 744 -32.07 -3.27 -48.07
N PRO A 745 -31.51 -2.50 -49.03
CA PRO A 745 -31.40 -2.95 -50.42
C PRO A 745 -30.44 -4.15 -50.60
N PHE A 746 -29.61 -4.44 -49.59
CA PHE A 746 -28.65 -5.54 -49.62
C PHE A 746 -29.15 -6.82 -48.93
N SER A 747 -30.34 -6.79 -48.32
CA SER A 747 -30.88 -7.87 -47.47
C SER A 747 -30.80 -9.25 -48.12
N ASP A 748 -31.32 -9.39 -49.35
CA ASP A 748 -31.34 -10.67 -50.07
C ASP A 748 -29.94 -11.15 -50.45
N SER A 749 -29.06 -10.22 -50.85
CA SER A 749 -27.68 -10.55 -51.23
C SER A 749 -26.83 -10.96 -50.04
N ILE A 750 -27.04 -10.35 -48.88
CA ILE A 750 -26.34 -10.70 -47.63
C ILE A 750 -26.78 -12.06 -47.11
N LYS A 751 -28.09 -12.37 -47.20
CA LYS A 751 -28.60 -13.70 -46.85
C LYS A 751 -27.91 -14.79 -47.69
N GLU A 752 -27.83 -14.59 -49.00
CA GLU A 752 -27.14 -15.49 -49.92
C GLU A 752 -25.65 -15.65 -49.57
N ILE A 753 -24.96 -14.56 -49.21
CA ILE A 753 -23.54 -14.58 -48.81
C ILE A 753 -23.33 -15.42 -47.54
N VAL A 754 -24.19 -15.25 -46.53
CA VAL A 754 -24.13 -16.02 -45.27
C VAL A 754 -24.39 -17.50 -45.55
N ASP A 755 -25.42 -17.83 -46.34
CA ASP A 755 -25.73 -19.21 -46.71
C ASP A 755 -24.53 -19.88 -47.42
N LEU A 756 -23.88 -19.17 -48.36
CA LEU A 756 -22.69 -19.66 -49.06
C LEU A 756 -21.49 -19.86 -48.12
N PHE A 757 -21.31 -18.98 -47.14
CA PHE A 757 -20.27 -19.10 -46.12
C PHE A 757 -20.50 -20.33 -45.23
N GLU A 758 -21.74 -20.58 -44.81
CA GLU A 758 -22.10 -21.74 -43.98
C GLU A 758 -22.04 -23.07 -44.73
N MET A 759 -22.28 -23.04 -46.05
CA MET A 759 -22.10 -24.19 -46.94
C MET A 759 -20.63 -24.46 -47.31
N TYR A 760 -19.68 -23.70 -46.76
CA TYR A 760 -18.25 -23.78 -47.06
C TYR A 760 -17.91 -23.49 -48.54
N ASP A 761 -18.81 -22.85 -49.29
CA ASP A 761 -18.57 -22.42 -50.69
C ASP A 761 -17.93 -21.02 -50.72
N TYR A 762 -16.68 -20.97 -50.24
CA TYR A 762 -15.94 -19.73 -50.02
C TYR A 762 -15.68 -18.95 -51.31
N ASN A 763 -15.50 -19.61 -52.46
CA ASN A 763 -15.31 -18.93 -53.74
C ASN A 763 -16.55 -18.14 -54.16
N LYS A 764 -17.74 -18.76 -54.08
CA LYS A 764 -18.98 -18.04 -54.41
C LYS A 764 -19.30 -16.96 -53.37
N CYS A 765 -19.07 -17.24 -52.10
CA CYS A 765 -19.21 -16.27 -51.01
C CYS A 765 -18.34 -15.02 -51.27
N ALA A 766 -17.04 -15.21 -51.55
CA ALA A 766 -16.11 -14.13 -51.88
C ALA A 766 -16.56 -13.35 -53.12
N LYS A 767 -16.92 -14.05 -54.20
CA LYS A 767 -17.40 -13.42 -55.45
C LYS A 767 -18.60 -12.51 -55.19
N LYS A 768 -19.62 -13.01 -54.49
CA LYS A 768 -20.86 -12.27 -54.23
C LYS A 768 -20.60 -11.07 -53.31
N THR A 769 -19.75 -11.23 -52.31
CA THR A 769 -19.36 -10.13 -51.41
C THR A 769 -18.65 -9.02 -52.18
N ILE A 770 -17.73 -9.36 -53.08
CA ILE A 770 -17.02 -8.38 -53.92
C ILE A 770 -17.97 -7.65 -54.88
N GLU A 771 -18.99 -8.31 -55.41
CA GLU A 771 -20.01 -7.67 -56.27
C GLU A 771 -20.77 -6.57 -55.53
N ILE A 772 -21.08 -6.75 -54.25
CA ILE A 772 -21.67 -5.69 -53.42
C ILE A 772 -20.67 -4.55 -53.22
N LEU A 773 -19.43 -4.88 -52.83
CA LEU A 773 -18.39 -3.89 -52.55
C LEU A 773 -18.07 -2.97 -53.75
N LYS A 774 -18.18 -3.48 -54.99
CA LYS A 774 -18.04 -2.69 -56.24
C LYS A 774 -18.99 -1.51 -56.35
N SER A 775 -20.18 -1.63 -55.78
CA SER A 775 -21.16 -0.53 -55.76
C SER A 775 -20.94 0.44 -54.61
N LEU A 776 -20.35 -0.02 -53.50
CA LEU A 776 -20.34 0.71 -52.23
C LEU A 776 -19.07 1.54 -52.02
N ILE A 777 -17.89 0.92 -52.14
CA ILE A 777 -16.60 1.55 -51.79
C ILE A 777 -16.24 2.74 -52.69
N PRO A 778 -16.42 2.68 -54.03
CA PRO A 778 -16.11 3.81 -54.90
C PRO A 778 -16.93 5.07 -54.56
N ASP A 779 -18.23 4.91 -54.27
CA ASP A 779 -19.11 6.02 -53.94
C ASP A 779 -18.75 6.66 -52.60
N ILE A 780 -18.53 5.85 -51.55
CA ILE A 780 -18.12 6.37 -50.24
C ILE A 780 -16.80 7.11 -50.34
N SER A 781 -15.83 6.56 -51.09
CA SER A 781 -14.51 7.18 -51.25
C SER A 781 -14.57 8.54 -51.96
N ARG A 782 -15.43 8.65 -52.97
CA ARG A 782 -15.67 9.91 -53.69
C ARG A 782 -16.24 10.96 -52.73
N VAL A 783 -17.31 10.62 -52.02
CA VAL A 783 -17.98 11.57 -51.11
C VAL A 783 -17.08 11.92 -49.92
N ALA A 784 -16.29 10.98 -49.40
CA ALA A 784 -15.27 11.24 -48.37
C ALA A 784 -14.27 12.30 -48.83
N THR A 785 -13.77 12.20 -50.06
CA THR A 785 -12.84 13.19 -50.64
C THR A 785 -13.49 14.57 -50.75
N GLU A 786 -14.77 14.64 -51.12
CA GLU A 786 -15.53 15.89 -51.22
C GLU A 786 -15.78 16.56 -49.85
N CYS A 787 -15.83 15.78 -48.77
CA CYS A 787 -16.15 16.25 -47.42
C CYS A 787 -14.90 16.48 -46.54
N LYS A 788 -13.77 15.82 -46.83
CA LYS A 788 -12.57 15.78 -45.97
C LYS A 788 -12.11 17.16 -45.49
N ASN A 789 -12.06 18.13 -46.40
CA ASN A 789 -11.58 19.48 -46.10
C ASN A 789 -12.55 20.32 -45.25
N GLN A 790 -13.85 20.00 -45.27
CA GLN A 790 -14.88 20.77 -44.57
C GLN A 790 -15.17 20.24 -43.16
N PHE A 791 -14.80 18.99 -42.88
CA PHE A 791 -15.08 18.33 -41.60
C PHE A 791 -13.80 17.73 -40.97
N PRO A 792 -12.83 18.56 -40.56
CA PRO A 792 -11.54 18.10 -40.03
C PRO A 792 -11.68 17.23 -38.76
N GLN A 793 -12.74 17.42 -37.97
CA GLN A 793 -13.02 16.60 -36.80
C GLN A 793 -13.27 15.11 -37.12
N PHE A 794 -13.54 14.76 -38.38
CA PHE A 794 -13.74 13.38 -38.84
C PHE A 794 -12.60 12.86 -39.73
N GLU A 795 -11.43 13.53 -39.74
CA GLU A 795 -10.26 13.17 -40.55
C GLU A 795 -9.84 11.70 -40.39
N TYR A 796 -9.84 11.20 -39.15
CA TYR A 796 -9.53 9.79 -38.86
C TYR A 796 -10.40 8.82 -39.68
N TYR A 797 -11.70 9.08 -39.80
CA TYR A 797 -12.61 8.22 -40.56
C TYR A 797 -12.35 8.31 -42.05
N PHE A 798 -12.04 9.51 -42.57
CA PHE A 798 -11.67 9.68 -43.98
C PHE A 798 -10.37 8.94 -44.33
N ASP A 799 -9.38 8.92 -43.43
CA ASP A 799 -8.15 8.16 -43.63
C ASP A 799 -8.38 6.64 -43.62
N LYS A 800 -9.27 6.14 -42.76
CA LYS A 800 -9.63 4.72 -42.75
C LYS A 800 -10.44 4.31 -43.98
N ILE A 801 -11.28 5.18 -44.53
CA ILE A 801 -11.96 4.96 -45.82
C ILE A 801 -10.92 4.80 -46.95
N GLU A 802 -9.85 5.60 -46.94
CA GLU A 802 -8.77 5.47 -47.92
C GLU A 802 -8.02 4.13 -47.78
N CYS A 803 -7.86 3.64 -46.56
CA CYS A 803 -7.31 2.30 -46.30
C CYS A 803 -8.21 1.19 -46.90
N CYS A 804 -9.52 1.25 -46.65
CA CYS A 804 -10.50 0.33 -47.26
C CYS A 804 -10.43 0.36 -48.79
N LYS A 805 -10.31 1.56 -49.37
CA LYS A 805 -10.16 1.73 -50.82
C LYS A 805 -8.91 1.04 -51.36
N LYS A 806 -7.75 1.21 -50.71
CA LYS A 806 -6.49 0.58 -51.14
C LYS A 806 -6.59 -0.96 -51.16
N ILE A 807 -7.23 -1.55 -50.14
CA ILE A 807 -7.48 -3.00 -50.10
C ILE A 807 -8.43 -3.40 -51.23
N PHE A 808 -9.51 -2.63 -51.42
CA PHE A 808 -10.48 -2.89 -52.48
C PHE A 808 -9.85 -2.82 -53.89
N ASP A 809 -8.99 -1.85 -54.13
CA ASP A 809 -8.28 -1.69 -55.41
C ASP A 809 -7.41 -2.93 -55.71
N GLN A 810 -6.78 -3.56 -54.70
CA GLN A 810 -6.06 -4.84 -54.87
C GLN A 810 -6.99 -6.02 -55.19
N ILE A 811 -8.21 -6.02 -54.63
CA ILE A 811 -9.21 -7.05 -54.90
C ILE A 811 -9.72 -6.98 -56.35
N ILE A 812 -9.82 -5.78 -56.95
CA ILE A 812 -10.38 -5.60 -58.30
C ILE A 812 -9.33 -5.38 -59.40
N CYS A 813 -8.05 -5.27 -59.07
CA CYS A 813 -7.00 -4.96 -60.04
C CYS A 813 -6.85 -6.07 -61.11
N PRO A 814 -6.35 -5.72 -62.31
CA PRO A 814 -5.93 -6.70 -63.31
C PRO A 814 -4.94 -7.72 -62.73
N LEU A 815 -5.00 -8.96 -63.20
CA LEU A 815 -4.18 -10.07 -62.67
C LEU A 815 -2.67 -9.79 -62.76
N GLU A 816 -2.25 -8.96 -63.73
CA GLU A 816 -0.85 -8.56 -63.92
C GLU A 816 -0.33 -7.63 -62.82
N LEU A 817 -1.24 -6.93 -62.13
CA LEU A 817 -0.93 -5.95 -61.08
C LEU A 817 -1.24 -6.48 -59.67
N TRP A 818 -1.76 -7.70 -59.58
CA TRP A 818 -2.19 -8.32 -58.34
C TRP A 818 -1.00 -8.88 -57.53
N ASP A 819 -0.85 -8.40 -56.30
CA ASP A 819 0.24 -8.77 -55.39
C ASP A 819 0.01 -10.08 -54.61
N LYS A 820 -1.14 -10.74 -54.83
CA LYS A 820 -1.57 -12.00 -54.19
C LYS A 820 -1.80 -11.91 -52.67
N THR A 821 -1.85 -10.71 -52.10
CA THR A 821 -2.12 -10.52 -50.67
C THR A 821 -3.58 -10.78 -50.31
N PHE A 822 -4.50 -10.29 -51.15
CA PHE A 822 -5.94 -10.49 -51.02
C PHE A 822 -6.51 -11.35 -52.14
N VAL A 823 -7.72 -11.86 -51.96
CA VAL A 823 -8.45 -12.55 -53.03
C VAL A 823 -8.79 -11.56 -54.15
N ASN A 824 -8.55 -11.96 -55.40
CA ASN A 824 -8.78 -11.09 -56.56
C ASN A 824 -10.02 -11.52 -57.35
N TYR A 825 -10.86 -10.55 -57.70
CA TYR A 825 -12.10 -10.77 -58.44
C TYR A 825 -11.86 -11.46 -59.79
N ASN A 826 -10.85 -11.02 -60.54
CA ASN A 826 -10.55 -11.54 -61.86
C ASN A 826 -10.01 -12.99 -61.78
N ASP A 827 -9.45 -13.40 -60.64
CA ASP A 827 -9.01 -14.78 -60.41
C ASP A 827 -10.19 -15.69 -60.02
N ILE A 828 -10.99 -15.31 -59.03
CA ILE A 828 -12.07 -16.17 -58.47
C ILE A 828 -13.25 -16.40 -59.42
N VAL A 829 -13.41 -15.58 -60.46
CA VAL A 829 -14.44 -15.80 -61.49
C VAL A 829 -14.05 -16.88 -62.49
N HIS A 830 -12.78 -17.30 -62.53
CA HIS A 830 -12.35 -18.42 -63.36
C HIS A 830 -12.81 -19.77 -62.79
N LEU A 831 -13.05 -20.73 -63.68
CA LEU A 831 -13.41 -22.12 -63.33
C LEU A 831 -12.32 -22.82 -62.50
N SER A 832 -11.07 -22.35 -62.59
CA SER A 832 -9.93 -22.86 -61.83
C SER A 832 -9.05 -21.69 -61.40
N PRO A 833 -9.37 -21.05 -60.25
CA PRO A 833 -8.62 -19.90 -59.76
C PRO A 833 -7.20 -20.29 -59.35
N ILE A 834 -6.25 -19.37 -59.56
CA ILE A 834 -4.85 -19.50 -59.15
C ILE A 834 -4.76 -19.59 -57.62
N ARG A 835 -5.58 -18.81 -56.90
CA ARG A 835 -5.72 -18.83 -55.45
C ARG A 835 -7.20 -18.93 -55.09
N PRO A 836 -7.75 -20.13 -54.84
CA PRO A 836 -9.13 -20.25 -54.39
C PRO A 836 -9.32 -19.53 -53.05
N ALA A 837 -10.46 -18.87 -52.90
CA ALA A 837 -10.85 -18.22 -51.66
C ALA A 837 -11.03 -19.27 -50.55
N ASN A 838 -10.64 -18.88 -49.34
CA ASN A 838 -10.85 -19.69 -48.13
C ASN A 838 -11.67 -18.91 -47.08
N LYS A 839 -11.92 -19.55 -45.94
CA LYS A 839 -12.66 -18.96 -44.81
C LYS A 839 -12.12 -17.58 -44.39
N LYS A 840 -10.79 -17.45 -44.30
CA LYS A 840 -10.11 -16.21 -43.93
C LYS A 840 -10.40 -15.09 -44.93
N ASP A 841 -10.33 -15.38 -46.23
CA ASP A 841 -10.61 -14.40 -47.29
C ASP A 841 -12.06 -13.89 -47.20
N CYS A 842 -13.02 -14.78 -46.97
CA CYS A 842 -14.42 -14.39 -46.80
C CYS A 842 -14.65 -13.53 -45.55
N VAL A 843 -14.01 -13.85 -44.42
CA VAL A 843 -14.08 -13.03 -43.20
C VAL A 843 -13.50 -11.62 -43.45
N GLN A 844 -12.36 -11.51 -44.13
CA GLN A 844 -11.77 -10.22 -44.49
C GLN A 844 -12.71 -9.38 -45.38
N LEU A 845 -13.33 -10.02 -46.38
CA LEU A 845 -14.30 -9.35 -47.28
C LEU A 845 -15.56 -8.89 -46.55
N LEU A 846 -16.08 -9.70 -45.62
CA LEU A 846 -17.25 -9.35 -44.81
C LEU A 846 -16.93 -8.18 -43.85
N LEU A 847 -15.77 -8.20 -43.20
CA LEU A 847 -15.31 -7.06 -42.38
C LEU A 847 -15.15 -5.80 -43.23
N LEU A 848 -14.63 -5.92 -44.45
CA LEU A 848 -14.52 -4.81 -45.39
C LEU A 848 -15.90 -4.25 -45.76
N PHE A 849 -16.91 -5.12 -45.96
CA PHE A 849 -18.31 -4.71 -46.17
C PHE A 849 -18.89 -3.97 -44.98
N ASP A 850 -18.74 -4.50 -43.75
CA ASP A 850 -19.27 -3.84 -42.55
C ASP A 850 -18.70 -2.44 -42.36
N ASN A 851 -17.37 -2.29 -42.47
CA ASN A 851 -16.74 -0.99 -42.35
C ASN A 851 -17.19 -0.03 -43.46
N ALA A 852 -17.28 -0.50 -44.71
CA ALA A 852 -17.77 0.33 -45.82
C ALA A 852 -19.22 0.79 -45.56
N HIS A 853 -20.10 -0.12 -45.15
CA HIS A 853 -21.49 0.22 -44.82
C HIS A 853 -21.57 1.24 -43.68
N GLU A 854 -20.77 1.07 -42.63
CA GLU A 854 -20.69 2.00 -41.51
C GLU A 854 -20.15 3.38 -41.91
N PHE A 855 -19.09 3.42 -42.72
CA PHE A 855 -18.55 4.67 -43.24
C PHE A 855 -19.52 5.41 -44.15
N ALA A 856 -20.40 4.71 -44.87
CA ALA A 856 -21.44 5.33 -45.66
C ALA A 856 -22.37 6.22 -44.81
N ALA A 857 -22.68 5.82 -43.57
CA ALA A 857 -23.53 6.61 -42.68
C ALA A 857 -22.87 7.95 -42.30
N VAL A 858 -21.59 7.92 -41.90
CA VAL A 858 -20.81 9.13 -41.54
C VAL A 858 -20.69 10.07 -42.74
N VAL A 859 -20.35 9.52 -43.90
CA VAL A 859 -20.08 10.29 -45.12
C VAL A 859 -21.38 10.89 -45.69
N ASN A 860 -22.49 10.15 -45.66
CA ASN A 860 -23.80 10.68 -46.06
C ASN A 860 -24.30 11.77 -45.11
N ALA A 861 -24.04 11.63 -43.80
CA ALA A 861 -24.35 12.66 -42.81
C ALA A 861 -23.54 13.95 -43.06
N CYS A 862 -22.24 13.82 -43.31
CA CYS A 862 -21.38 14.96 -43.67
C CYS A 862 -21.83 15.63 -44.97
N LEU A 863 -22.16 14.84 -46.00
CA LEU A 863 -22.66 15.34 -47.28
C LEU A 863 -24.00 16.06 -47.13
N TYR A 864 -24.89 15.57 -46.27
CA TYR A 864 -26.15 16.23 -45.95
C TYR A 864 -25.91 17.59 -45.30
N VAL A 865 -25.07 17.66 -44.26
CA VAL A 865 -24.73 18.93 -43.61
C VAL A 865 -24.12 19.92 -44.60
N LYS A 866 -23.19 19.47 -45.44
CA LYS A 866 -22.61 20.27 -46.52
C LYS A 866 -23.68 20.85 -47.43
N ARG A 867 -24.59 20.02 -47.96
CA ARG A 867 -25.70 20.47 -48.83
C ARG A 867 -26.66 21.44 -48.13
N THR A 868 -26.90 21.26 -46.83
CA THR A 868 -27.75 22.17 -46.05
C THR A 868 -27.08 23.51 -45.83
N ILE A 869 -25.76 23.54 -45.62
CA ILE A 869 -24.97 24.79 -45.55
C ILE A 869 -24.99 25.49 -46.91
N ASP A 870 -24.71 24.76 -48.00
CA ASP A 870 -24.68 25.30 -49.36
C ASP A 870 -26.06 25.82 -49.83
N ARG A 871 -27.17 25.32 -49.28
CA ARG A 871 -28.53 25.82 -49.54
C ARG A 871 -28.91 27.07 -48.73
N ARG A 872 -28.16 27.38 -47.66
CA ARG A 872 -28.40 28.55 -46.78
C ARG A 872 -27.55 29.77 -47.18
N ILE A 873 -26.46 29.56 -47.92
CA ILE A 873 -25.63 30.58 -48.57
C ILE A 873 -26.24 30.89 -49.93
#